data_AF-A0A1A0LXY7-F1
#
_entry.id   AF-A0A1A0LXY7-F1
#
_cell.length_a   1.000
_cell.length_b   1.000
_cell.length_c   1.000
_cell.angle_alpha   90.00
_cell.angle_beta   90.00
_cell.angle_gamma   90.00
#
_symmetry.space_group_name_H-M   'P 1'
#
loop_
_entity.id
_entity.type
_entity.pdbx_description
1 polymer ?
#
loop_
_entity_poly.entity_id
_entity_poly.type
_entity_poly.pdbx_seq_one_letter_code
_entity_poly.pdbx_strand_id
1 'polypeptide(L)'
;MTFGDFVQEHLHSSTHLAKRHVHPRLLHMFEIAGMDAVFTRAQGAYLWTDDGREFLDMLTGGGVYFVGRNHPHVRAALRDVLDMDLPNLTAVNASVLGGLLAERLLTLAGPPFQKVVFANSGSEAVDICLRFTRQVTGRRRWLYLDGAFHGRTYGAISLCGFAEMKSGQEPLMPTCTPVPRDDIDTLRRELAYGDVAALVVEAVQGMTCEAVSYEYLRAAEQLCERYGTVFVMDEVQTGLGRLGSWFACHAAGVRPQMLTISKILSGGEAPVSAALLTQDIYDRVYADFKSGPIYWNTYAENNLSMAAGLATLEVLDELDAPARAKALSDRIRSGLWELAERYDVIDRITGAGLIIGIHFKTSAHLALRVQQRILSAAEPAGFAAAVHVDLHRRGILVHIPGFGVNAIKLLPPLILEEPDVRRFLEAFEEVLAGYRRPVSGPVAGLAGGAARHVVHGVQAKLEARRPAPNMSVAAQTARVRVHSEYDRALALECDVCVVGSGPAGVVLAKRLATAGLDVVVLEAGPVLAQHDKGGEAGETLARFFWDGGLRTTRGNVRLPTLQARCLGGGSVFDSAIRMRAPDFVFRQWADVDGVDGLSAEVMARHYDAVERFMGAHPVGDEVQGRRNELFRAGAESLGYRVEPFCRNGQNCSVVSELLAAGGRVYTSVHVDKAVMDRNRVRGVRGAVIDPITGRRTHRVRVDARCTVLCAGALSSPLILQRSGHRADCLGGNVRMHPSAIVFGIFDDDVSPWSGATQGYHVTGSLDEGITLESVWSSPSVLGVPPLGVGAEIGRMAPWAVWVNGADSLGSARIRPGGGSCFRYDLGAGDVSRLQEGMARLVEMFFAAGARSVLPGIHGLASRYDDVGAADVIRSARLEPQDIPVASNHVFGSTAMGADPRRHVTDSFGAVYGLDDVYVCDTGLFPSSPMANPMLTVMALADRQAGVLVERYGRLGPVRR
;
A
#
# COMPACT_ATOMS: atom_id res chain seq x y z
N MET A 1 23.94 3.34 46.72
CA MET A 1 23.33 2.49 45.68
C MET A 1 24.22 2.60 44.45
N THR A 2 24.90 1.52 44.08
CA THR A 2 25.63 1.44 42.81
C THR A 2 24.65 1.41 41.64
N PHE A 3 25.12 1.63 40.41
CA PHE A 3 24.26 1.43 39.23
C PHE A 3 23.74 -0.02 39.15
N GLY A 4 24.55 -0.99 39.59
CA GLY A 4 24.13 -2.38 39.71
C GLY A 4 22.96 -2.56 40.66
N ASP A 5 23.04 -1.98 41.87
CA ASP A 5 21.95 -2.04 42.85
C ASP A 5 20.66 -1.40 42.30
N PHE A 6 20.78 -0.26 41.61
CA PHE A 6 19.65 0.41 40.98
C PHE A 6 18.97 -0.46 39.91
N VAL A 7 19.75 -1.11 39.04
CA VAL A 7 19.21 -2.02 38.02
C VAL A 7 18.54 -3.23 38.67
N GLN A 8 19.16 -3.83 39.69
CA GLN A 8 18.61 -4.98 40.42
C GLN A 8 17.24 -4.66 41.04
N GLU A 9 17.09 -3.48 41.64
CA GLU A 9 15.82 -3.01 42.22
C GLU A 9 14.70 -2.93 41.17
N HIS A 10 15.05 -2.70 39.91
CA HIS A 10 14.09 -2.54 38.81
C HIS A 10 13.92 -3.77 37.92
N LEU A 11 14.69 -4.85 38.10
CA LEU A 11 14.63 -6.05 37.24
C LEU A 11 13.21 -6.63 37.15
N HIS A 12 12.50 -6.68 38.28
CA HIS A 12 11.12 -7.17 38.36
C HIS A 12 10.07 -6.15 37.86
N SER A 13 10.45 -4.88 37.69
CA SER A 13 9.60 -3.82 37.15
C SER A 13 9.78 -3.60 35.64
N SER A 14 10.78 -4.26 35.04
CA SER A 14 11.21 -4.08 33.65
C SER A 14 10.07 -4.29 32.64
N THR A 15 9.19 -5.26 32.89
CA THR A 15 7.99 -5.52 32.08
C THR A 15 7.03 -4.35 32.09
N HIS A 16 6.84 -3.68 33.23
CA HIS A 16 5.97 -2.50 33.31
C HIS A 16 6.58 -1.29 32.59
N LEU A 17 7.86 -1.01 32.83
CA LEU A 17 8.56 0.12 32.22
C LEU A 17 8.68 -0.04 30.69
N ALA A 18 9.07 -1.22 30.21
CA ALA A 18 9.19 -1.48 28.77
C ALA A 18 7.82 -1.48 28.06
N LYS A 19 6.77 -2.05 28.69
CA LYS A 19 5.39 -1.96 28.19
C LYS A 19 4.91 -0.51 28.11
N ARG A 20 5.38 0.39 28.97
CA ARG A 20 4.99 1.80 28.93
C ARG A 20 5.80 2.63 27.93
N HIS A 21 7.11 2.42 27.84
CA HIS A 21 8.03 3.40 27.24
C HIS A 21 8.76 2.94 25.98
N VAL A 22 8.77 1.65 25.64
CA VAL A 22 9.57 1.14 24.50
C VAL A 22 8.67 0.65 23.36
N HIS A 23 8.00 -0.49 23.54
CA HIS A 23 7.14 -1.09 22.52
C HIS A 23 5.85 -1.72 23.12
N PRO A 24 4.92 -0.90 23.66
CA PRO A 24 3.69 -1.37 24.34
C PRO A 24 2.94 -2.46 23.58
N ARG A 25 2.75 -2.24 22.28
CA ARG A 25 1.91 -3.10 21.43
C ARG A 25 2.57 -4.40 21.05
N LEU A 26 3.88 -4.38 20.87
CA LEU A 26 4.64 -5.57 20.55
C LEU A 26 4.73 -6.48 21.78
N LEU A 27 5.02 -5.90 22.94
CA LEU A 27 5.04 -6.64 24.20
C LEU A 27 3.66 -7.18 24.57
N HIS A 28 2.59 -6.42 24.33
CA HIS A 28 1.22 -6.91 24.51
C HIS A 28 0.85 -8.04 23.53
N MET A 29 1.41 -8.05 22.32
CA MET A 29 1.23 -9.16 21.38
C MET A 29 1.87 -10.45 21.90
N PHE A 30 3.06 -10.38 22.49
CA PHE A 30 3.70 -11.54 23.11
C PHE A 30 2.91 -12.05 24.32
N GLU A 31 2.38 -11.15 25.15
CA GLU A 31 1.48 -11.47 26.25
C GLU A 31 0.20 -12.20 25.80
N ILE A 32 -0.47 -11.72 24.75
CA ILE A 32 -1.65 -12.40 24.19
C ILE A 32 -1.28 -13.82 23.70
N ALA A 33 -0.08 -14.01 23.17
CA ALA A 33 0.42 -15.31 22.72
C ALA A 33 0.89 -16.22 23.87
N GLY A 34 0.93 -15.74 25.12
CA GLY A 34 1.49 -16.46 26.27
C GLY A 34 3.01 -16.60 26.23
N MET A 35 3.69 -15.61 25.62
CA MET A 35 5.14 -15.53 25.43
C MET A 35 5.74 -14.31 26.15
N ASP A 36 5.21 -13.95 27.31
CA ASP A 36 5.60 -12.80 28.13
C ASP A 36 6.56 -13.16 29.27
N ALA A 37 7.39 -14.18 29.07
CA ALA A 37 8.41 -14.59 30.02
C ALA A 37 9.36 -13.40 30.35
N VAL A 38 9.54 -13.13 31.65
CA VAL A 38 10.41 -12.06 32.14
C VAL A 38 11.76 -12.65 32.50
N PHE A 39 12.73 -12.56 31.58
CA PHE A 39 14.07 -13.07 31.82
C PHE A 39 14.88 -12.13 32.72
N THR A 40 15.37 -12.66 33.86
CA THR A 40 16.19 -11.92 34.83
C THR A 40 17.65 -12.36 34.81
N ARG A 41 17.92 -13.56 34.28
CA ARG A 41 19.27 -14.11 34.16
C ARG A 41 19.43 -14.85 32.84
N ALA A 42 20.64 -14.83 32.29
CA ALA A 42 21.00 -15.64 31.14
C ALA A 42 22.48 -16.05 31.19
N GLN A 43 22.81 -17.26 30.77
CA GLN A 43 24.18 -17.80 30.83
C GLN A 43 24.28 -19.02 29.92
N GLY A 44 25.31 -19.08 29.09
CA GLY A 44 25.49 -20.19 28.16
C GLY A 44 24.29 -20.31 27.21
N ALA A 45 23.71 -21.51 27.13
CA ALA A 45 22.54 -21.78 26.29
C ALA A 45 21.19 -21.48 26.97
N TYR A 46 21.19 -20.90 28.17
CA TYR A 46 20.02 -20.85 29.03
C TYR A 46 19.62 -19.43 29.44
N LEU A 47 18.32 -19.23 29.59
CA LEU A 47 17.72 -18.08 30.27
C LEU A 47 16.87 -18.55 31.44
N TRP A 48 16.81 -17.74 32.49
CA TRP A 48 15.94 -17.97 33.63
C TRP A 48 15.00 -16.78 33.79
N THR A 49 13.74 -17.11 34.01
CA THR A 49 12.70 -16.14 34.34
C THR A 49 12.78 -15.73 35.81
N ASP A 50 12.11 -14.65 36.16
CA ASP A 50 11.90 -14.20 37.53
C ASP A 50 11.24 -15.24 38.45
N ASP A 51 10.39 -16.10 37.90
CA ASP A 51 9.76 -17.24 38.60
C ASP A 51 10.64 -18.51 38.66
N GLY A 52 11.90 -18.43 38.17
CA GLY A 52 12.87 -19.52 38.24
C GLY A 52 12.75 -20.58 37.14
N ARG A 53 11.82 -20.44 36.18
CA ARG A 53 11.76 -21.35 35.02
C ARG A 53 12.97 -21.16 34.11
N GLU A 54 13.49 -22.28 33.63
CA GLU A 54 14.63 -22.32 32.74
C GLU A 54 14.18 -22.52 31.28
N PHE A 55 14.76 -21.73 30.39
CA PHE A 55 14.55 -21.79 28.95
C PHE A 55 15.84 -22.17 28.23
N LEU A 56 15.79 -23.22 27.41
CA LEU A 56 16.83 -23.54 26.44
C LEU A 56 16.70 -22.63 25.22
N ASP A 57 17.76 -21.88 24.91
CA ASP A 57 17.78 -20.90 23.82
C ASP A 57 18.23 -21.54 22.50
N MET A 58 17.29 -22.06 21.71
CA MET A 58 17.54 -22.56 20.36
C MET A 58 17.48 -21.44 19.29
N LEU A 59 17.40 -20.16 19.69
CA LEU A 59 17.28 -19.00 18.81
C LEU A 59 18.50 -18.07 18.86
N THR A 60 19.21 -18.05 19.99
CA THR A 60 20.39 -17.23 20.27
C THR A 60 20.20 -15.74 19.95
N GLY A 61 19.03 -15.19 20.28
CA GLY A 61 18.71 -13.78 20.00
C GLY A 61 18.75 -13.42 18.51
N GLY A 62 18.34 -14.36 17.64
CA GLY A 62 18.41 -14.20 16.19
C GLY A 62 19.77 -14.57 15.59
N GLY A 63 20.55 -15.40 16.27
CA GLY A 63 21.87 -15.89 15.82
C GLY A 63 23.08 -15.16 16.41
N VAL A 64 22.85 -14.22 17.34
CA VAL A 64 23.87 -13.35 17.93
C VAL A 64 24.70 -14.07 19.00
N TYR A 65 24.04 -14.79 19.92
CA TYR A 65 24.69 -15.46 21.06
C TYR A 65 25.24 -16.84 20.67
N PHE A 66 26.03 -16.92 19.59
CA PHE A 66 26.52 -18.19 19.07
C PHE A 66 27.50 -18.89 20.02
N VAL A 67 28.36 -18.13 20.70
CA VAL A 67 29.24 -18.64 21.76
C VAL A 67 28.53 -18.78 23.11
N GLY A 68 27.20 -18.59 23.15
CA GLY A 68 26.41 -18.55 24.37
C GLY A 68 26.29 -17.14 24.97
N ARG A 69 25.38 -17.00 25.94
CA ARG A 69 25.09 -15.74 26.62
C ARG A 69 26.10 -15.49 27.74
N ASN A 70 26.54 -14.24 27.88
CA ASN A 70 27.47 -13.82 28.94
C ASN A 70 28.77 -14.64 28.96
N HIS A 71 29.36 -14.88 27.78
CA HIS A 71 30.57 -15.70 27.69
C HIS A 71 31.71 -15.09 28.52
N PRO A 72 32.35 -15.84 29.44
CA PRO A 72 33.29 -15.27 30.41
C PRO A 72 34.49 -14.59 29.74
N HIS A 73 35.01 -15.17 28.66
CA HIS A 73 36.13 -14.60 27.91
C HIS A 73 35.81 -13.24 27.28
N VAL A 74 34.66 -13.14 26.60
CA VAL A 74 34.23 -11.89 25.95
C VAL A 74 33.99 -10.81 27.00
N ARG A 75 33.36 -11.16 28.13
CA ARG A 75 33.12 -10.24 29.24
C ARG A 75 34.41 -9.78 29.92
N ALA A 76 35.43 -10.64 30.02
CA ALA A 76 36.73 -10.26 30.54
C ALA A 76 37.41 -9.23 29.63
N ALA A 77 37.48 -9.50 28.32
CA ALA A 77 38.08 -8.58 27.35
C ALA A 77 37.41 -7.20 27.33
N LEU A 78 36.09 -7.13 27.49
CA LEU A 78 35.38 -5.84 27.59
C LEU A 78 35.71 -5.06 28.86
N ARG A 79 35.90 -5.75 29.99
CA ARG A 79 36.32 -5.11 31.25
C ARG A 79 37.75 -4.59 31.13
N ASP A 80 38.64 -5.41 30.58
CA ASP A 80 40.03 -5.03 30.35
C ASP A 80 40.10 -3.73 29.52
N VAL A 81 39.32 -3.63 28.44
CA VAL A 81 39.27 -2.40 27.62
C VAL A 81 38.69 -1.19 28.35
N LEU A 82 37.70 -1.38 29.23
CA LEU A 82 37.17 -0.30 30.06
C LEU A 82 38.20 0.22 31.07
N ASP A 83 39.12 -0.64 31.52
CA ASP A 83 40.16 -0.32 32.51
C ASP A 83 41.46 0.23 31.87
N MET A 84 41.61 0.15 30.53
CA MET A 84 42.84 0.53 29.82
C MET A 84 42.94 2.02 29.42
N ASP A 85 41.91 2.84 29.68
CA ASP A 85 41.86 4.27 29.31
C ASP A 85 42.21 4.56 27.83
N LEU A 86 41.89 3.63 26.92
CA LEU A 86 42.22 3.76 25.49
C LEU A 86 41.44 4.92 24.86
N PRO A 87 42.07 5.71 23.96
CA PRO A 87 41.35 6.69 23.17
C PRO A 87 40.28 5.99 22.32
N ASN A 88 39.08 6.58 22.26
CA ASN A 88 37.93 6.00 21.56
C ASN A 88 37.27 7.07 20.68
N LEU A 89 36.78 6.68 19.50
CA LEU A 89 36.00 7.53 18.58
C LEU A 89 36.62 8.93 18.32
N THR A 90 37.94 9.01 18.14
CA THR A 90 38.66 10.28 18.07
C THR A 90 38.50 11.04 16.74
N ALA A 91 37.79 10.47 15.76
CA ALA A 91 37.61 10.95 14.38
C ALA A 91 38.88 11.13 13.53
N VAL A 92 40.04 11.39 14.15
CA VAL A 92 41.34 11.62 13.52
C VAL A 92 42.42 10.82 14.25
N ASN A 93 42.30 9.49 14.25
CA ASN A 93 43.34 8.55 14.70
C ASN A 93 43.08 7.17 14.10
N ALA A 94 44.12 6.37 13.91
CA ALA A 94 43.96 4.96 13.57
C ALA A 94 43.56 4.15 14.81
N SER A 95 42.46 3.39 14.72
CA SER A 95 42.03 2.49 15.80
C SER A 95 42.96 1.28 15.89
N VAL A 96 43.66 1.11 17.01
CA VAL A 96 44.52 -0.08 17.23
C VAL A 96 43.68 -1.35 17.27
N LEU A 97 42.59 -1.36 18.05
CA LEU A 97 41.70 -2.52 18.13
C LEU A 97 40.97 -2.77 16.81
N GLY A 98 40.62 -1.71 16.07
CA GLY A 98 40.07 -1.82 14.72
C GLY A 98 41.04 -2.50 13.75
N GLY A 99 42.31 -2.10 13.77
CA GLY A 99 43.38 -2.74 12.99
C GLY A 99 43.57 -4.22 13.33
N LEU A 100 43.63 -4.55 14.62
CA LEU A 100 43.76 -5.94 15.09
C LEU A 100 42.58 -6.81 14.67
N LEU A 101 41.34 -6.31 14.83
CA LEU A 101 40.16 -7.06 14.42
C LEU A 101 40.13 -7.23 12.89
N ALA A 102 40.47 -6.18 12.14
CA ALA A 102 40.53 -6.26 10.68
C ALA A 102 41.56 -7.30 10.21
N GLU A 103 42.75 -7.33 10.78
CA GLU A 103 43.79 -8.32 10.47
C GLU A 103 43.30 -9.75 10.72
N ARG A 104 42.66 -10.00 11.85
CA ARG A 104 42.10 -11.33 12.18
C ARG A 104 40.99 -11.74 11.23
N LEU A 105 40.07 -10.83 10.90
CA LEU A 105 39.00 -11.09 9.94
C LEU A 105 39.54 -11.39 8.54
N LEU A 106 40.53 -10.64 8.07
CA LEU A 106 41.17 -10.87 6.77
C LEU A 106 41.95 -12.18 6.75
N THR A 107 42.59 -12.55 7.86
CA THR A 107 43.28 -13.84 8.00
C THR A 107 42.30 -15.00 7.88
N LEU A 108 41.15 -14.93 8.57
CA LEU A 108 40.11 -15.95 8.50
C LEU A 108 39.45 -16.02 7.13
N ALA A 109 39.14 -14.86 6.52
CA ALA A 109 38.46 -14.81 5.24
C ALA A 109 39.38 -15.17 4.06
N GLY A 110 40.67 -14.88 4.17
CA GLY A 110 41.66 -15.13 3.14
C GLY A 110 41.41 -14.36 1.82
N PRO A 111 42.19 -14.65 0.77
CA PRO A 111 41.98 -14.03 -0.54
C PRO A 111 40.58 -14.35 -1.10
N PRO A 112 39.88 -13.36 -1.71
CA PRO A 112 40.46 -12.15 -2.30
C PRO A 112 40.42 -10.90 -1.40
N PHE A 113 39.98 -11.01 -0.15
CA PHE A 113 39.76 -9.83 0.72
C PHE A 113 41.08 -9.25 1.23
N GLN A 114 41.17 -7.92 1.26
CA GLN A 114 42.36 -7.18 1.73
C GLN A 114 42.00 -5.97 2.61
N LYS A 115 40.73 -5.55 2.63
CA LYS A 115 40.27 -4.37 3.37
C LYS A 115 38.99 -4.67 4.13
N VAL A 116 38.82 -3.96 5.24
CA VAL A 116 37.63 -4.03 6.10
C VAL A 116 37.11 -2.62 6.30
N VAL A 117 35.79 -2.46 6.17
CA VAL A 117 35.08 -1.24 6.57
C VAL A 117 34.05 -1.62 7.63
N PHE A 118 34.17 -1.03 8.82
CA PHE A 118 33.33 -1.37 9.96
C PHE A 118 32.04 -0.55 9.99
N ALA A 119 31.01 -1.14 10.60
CA ALA A 119 29.74 -0.52 10.95
C ALA A 119 29.18 -1.17 12.23
N ASN A 120 27.93 -0.86 12.60
CA ASN A 120 27.36 -1.31 13.88
C ASN A 120 26.31 -2.42 13.73
N SER A 121 25.82 -2.67 12.51
CA SER A 121 24.82 -3.70 12.25
C SER A 121 24.96 -4.31 10.86
N GLY A 122 24.37 -5.49 10.66
CA GLY A 122 24.34 -6.14 9.35
C GLY A 122 23.67 -5.27 8.27
N SER A 123 22.61 -4.52 8.62
CA SER A 123 21.96 -3.60 7.67
C SER A 123 22.90 -2.47 7.23
N GLU A 124 23.70 -1.92 8.16
CA GLU A 124 24.71 -0.91 7.80
C GLU A 124 25.83 -1.49 6.95
N ALA A 125 26.25 -2.75 7.17
CA ALA A 125 27.22 -3.43 6.33
C ALA A 125 26.70 -3.63 4.89
N VAL A 126 25.42 -3.97 4.74
CA VAL A 126 24.76 -4.01 3.42
C VAL A 126 24.65 -2.63 2.79
N ASP A 127 24.37 -1.58 3.58
CA ASP A 127 24.33 -0.21 3.08
C ASP A 127 25.72 0.26 2.56
N ILE A 128 26.83 -0.21 3.16
CA ILE A 128 28.18 -0.04 2.60
C ILE A 128 28.26 -0.68 1.22
N CYS A 129 27.82 -1.94 1.08
CA CYS A 129 27.78 -2.64 -0.21
C CYS A 129 26.98 -1.88 -1.27
N LEU A 130 25.79 -1.38 -0.92
CA LEU A 130 24.98 -0.56 -1.83
C LEU A 130 25.76 0.68 -2.29
N ARG A 131 26.36 1.44 -1.38
CA ARG A 131 27.11 2.67 -1.73
C ARG A 131 28.30 2.37 -2.63
N PHE A 132 29.13 1.41 -2.25
CA PHE A 132 30.42 1.15 -2.89
C PHE A 132 30.23 0.54 -4.28
N THR A 133 29.28 -0.40 -4.43
CA THR A 133 28.99 -1.03 -5.72
C THR A 133 28.46 0.00 -6.74
N ARG A 134 27.63 0.95 -6.31
CA ARG A 134 27.18 2.07 -7.16
C ARG A 134 28.33 2.94 -7.61
N GLN A 135 29.23 3.32 -6.70
CA GLN A 135 30.36 4.18 -7.03
C GLN A 135 31.34 3.48 -7.99
N VAL A 136 31.68 2.23 -7.71
CA VAL A 136 32.66 1.45 -8.48
C VAL A 136 32.17 1.16 -9.90
N THR A 137 30.88 0.81 -10.04
CA THR A 137 30.34 0.38 -11.34
C THR A 137 29.71 1.53 -12.13
N GLY A 138 29.31 2.63 -11.48
CA GLY A 138 28.47 3.67 -12.06
C GLY A 138 27.04 3.23 -12.37
N ARG A 139 26.67 1.98 -12.02
CA ARG A 139 25.37 1.37 -12.31
C ARG A 139 24.41 1.54 -11.13
N ARG A 140 23.11 1.50 -11.40
CA ARG A 140 22.09 1.87 -10.39
C ARG A 140 21.30 0.69 -9.84
N ARG A 141 21.24 -0.43 -10.56
CA ARG A 141 20.35 -1.56 -10.25
C ARG A 141 21.04 -2.64 -9.41
N TRP A 142 20.32 -3.23 -8.47
CA TRP A 142 20.79 -4.41 -7.73
C TRP A 142 19.82 -5.56 -7.89
N LEU A 143 20.39 -6.76 -7.90
CA LEU A 143 19.64 -8.01 -7.85
C LEU A 143 19.79 -8.62 -6.46
N TYR A 144 18.72 -9.27 -6.00
CA TYR A 144 18.71 -10.06 -4.76
C TYR A 144 17.81 -11.29 -4.97
N LEU A 145 17.99 -12.34 -4.16
CA LEU A 145 17.15 -13.53 -4.29
C LEU A 145 15.76 -13.32 -3.68
N ASP A 146 14.73 -13.86 -4.31
CA ASP A 146 13.41 -13.94 -3.69
C ASP A 146 13.47 -14.74 -2.38
N GLY A 147 12.78 -14.26 -1.34
CA GLY A 147 12.91 -14.77 0.03
C GLY A 147 14.17 -14.33 0.81
N ALA A 148 15.01 -13.44 0.27
CA ALA A 148 16.19 -12.91 0.97
C ALA A 148 15.83 -11.87 2.06
N PHE A 149 16.74 -11.69 3.02
CA PHE A 149 16.66 -10.65 4.04
C PHE A 149 18.03 -10.07 4.37
N HIS A 150 18.25 -8.85 3.90
CA HIS A 150 19.54 -8.15 4.05
C HIS A 150 19.52 -7.05 5.13
N GLY A 151 18.37 -6.79 5.76
CA GLY A 151 18.28 -5.81 6.84
C GLY A 151 17.01 -4.97 6.86
N ARG A 152 17.01 -3.92 7.70
CA ARG A 152 15.85 -3.04 7.93
C ARG A 152 16.12 -1.53 7.76
N THR A 153 17.35 -1.13 7.43
CA THR A 153 17.57 0.25 6.93
C THR A 153 16.88 0.40 5.58
N TYR A 154 16.53 1.62 5.17
CA TYR A 154 15.85 1.84 3.88
C TYR A 154 16.59 1.25 2.67
N GLY A 155 17.93 1.22 2.70
CA GLY A 155 18.73 0.55 1.69
C GLY A 155 18.57 -0.97 1.76
N ALA A 156 18.95 -1.56 2.89
CA ALA A 156 18.90 -3.00 3.08
C ALA A 156 17.49 -3.62 2.92
N ILE A 157 16.43 -2.97 3.41
CA ILE A 157 15.04 -3.47 3.29
C ILE A 157 14.55 -3.45 1.83
N SER A 158 15.16 -2.62 0.96
CA SER A 158 14.86 -2.63 -0.47
C SER A 158 15.31 -3.93 -1.15
N LEU A 159 16.24 -4.66 -0.54
CA LEU A 159 16.69 -5.99 -0.95
C LEU A 159 15.98 -7.11 -0.15
N CYS A 160 14.72 -6.90 0.26
CA CYS A 160 13.94 -7.89 1.01
C CYS A 160 12.95 -8.62 0.11
N GLY A 161 12.93 -9.95 0.18
CA GLY A 161 12.02 -10.83 -0.54
C GLY A 161 10.59 -10.88 0.02
N PHE A 162 10.32 -10.24 1.16
CA PHE A 162 9.00 -10.30 1.81
C PHE A 162 8.25 -8.98 1.66
N ALA A 163 7.12 -9.00 0.95
CA ALA A 163 6.29 -7.81 0.73
C ALA A 163 5.75 -7.24 2.06
N GLU A 164 5.40 -8.10 3.00
CA GLU A 164 4.90 -7.73 4.33
C GLU A 164 5.92 -6.94 5.16
N MET A 165 7.21 -7.17 4.92
CA MET A 165 8.28 -6.42 5.58
C MET A 165 8.57 -5.07 4.91
N LYS A 166 8.13 -4.89 3.66
CA LYS A 166 8.28 -3.66 2.87
C LYS A 166 7.06 -2.74 3.01
N SER A 167 5.88 -3.35 3.16
CA SER A 167 4.59 -2.66 3.20
C SER A 167 4.55 -1.55 4.24
N GLY A 168 4.17 -0.35 3.80
CA GLY A 168 4.06 0.86 4.61
C GLY A 168 5.36 1.63 4.75
N GLN A 169 6.45 1.19 4.10
CA GLN A 169 7.74 1.89 4.05
C GLN A 169 8.04 2.46 2.65
N GLU A 170 7.14 2.31 1.69
CA GLU A 170 7.31 2.78 0.31
C GLU A 170 7.30 4.33 0.18
N PRO A 171 7.99 4.90 -0.83
CA PRO A 171 8.82 4.22 -1.81
C PRO A 171 10.16 3.74 -1.24
N LEU A 172 10.48 2.48 -1.50
CA LEU A 172 11.81 1.91 -1.28
C LEU A 172 12.73 2.24 -2.46
N MET A 173 13.99 1.81 -2.42
CA MET A 173 14.92 2.08 -3.53
C MET A 173 14.39 1.44 -4.82
N PRO A 174 14.08 2.24 -5.87
CA PRO A 174 13.32 1.76 -7.04
C PRO A 174 14.14 0.86 -7.97
N THR A 175 15.42 0.66 -7.68
CA THR A 175 16.38 -0.05 -8.53
C THR A 175 16.81 -1.38 -7.90
N CYS A 176 15.93 -2.03 -7.15
CA CYS A 176 16.18 -3.33 -6.52
C CYS A 176 15.22 -4.37 -7.12
N THR A 177 15.74 -5.39 -7.80
CA THR A 177 14.92 -6.41 -8.48
C THR A 177 15.14 -7.79 -7.85
N PRO A 178 14.07 -8.50 -7.44
CA PRO A 178 14.18 -9.88 -6.99
C PRO A 178 14.41 -10.82 -8.18
N VAL A 179 15.23 -11.85 -7.98
CA VAL A 179 15.36 -12.99 -8.90
C VAL A 179 15.04 -14.29 -8.14
N PRO A 180 14.39 -15.29 -8.77
CA PRO A 180 14.13 -16.55 -8.08
C PRO A 180 15.43 -17.25 -7.66
N ARG A 181 15.44 -17.83 -6.45
CA ARG A 181 16.56 -18.65 -5.97
C ARG A 181 16.77 -19.87 -6.88
N ASP A 182 18.04 -20.20 -7.14
CA ASP A 182 18.46 -21.33 -7.99
C ASP A 182 17.97 -21.26 -9.46
N ASP A 183 17.50 -20.10 -9.93
CA ASP A 183 17.15 -19.87 -11.35
C ASP A 183 18.25 -19.08 -12.07
N ILE A 184 19.21 -19.81 -12.62
CA ILE A 184 20.37 -19.23 -13.30
C ILE A 184 20.01 -18.53 -14.62
N ASP A 185 18.90 -18.95 -15.26
CA ASP A 185 18.47 -18.39 -16.54
C ASP A 185 17.83 -17.02 -16.36
N THR A 186 17.00 -16.86 -15.32
CA THR A 186 16.50 -15.55 -14.92
C THR A 186 17.63 -14.62 -14.53
N LEU A 187 18.58 -15.09 -13.72
CA LEU A 187 19.74 -14.27 -13.37
C LEU A 187 20.54 -13.83 -14.62
N ARG A 188 20.78 -14.74 -15.57
CA ARG A 188 21.48 -14.41 -16.82
C ARG A 188 20.73 -13.35 -17.63
N ARG A 189 19.40 -13.45 -17.74
CA ARG A 189 18.58 -12.44 -18.44
C ARG A 189 18.70 -11.07 -17.78
N GLU A 190 18.61 -11.01 -16.45
CA GLU A 190 18.68 -9.75 -15.73
C GLU A 190 20.07 -9.10 -15.80
N LEU A 191 21.14 -9.90 -15.73
CA LEU A 191 22.50 -9.38 -15.87
C LEU A 191 22.81 -8.91 -17.31
N ALA A 192 22.16 -9.49 -18.33
CA ALA A 192 22.37 -9.13 -19.72
C ALA A 192 21.95 -7.69 -20.08
N TYR A 193 21.13 -7.04 -19.26
CA TYR A 193 20.80 -5.61 -19.43
C TYR A 193 22.01 -4.69 -19.21
N GLY A 194 23.07 -5.15 -18.52
CA GLY A 194 24.30 -4.40 -18.33
C GLY A 194 24.21 -3.20 -17.37
N ASP A 195 23.08 -3.06 -16.65
CA ASP A 195 22.76 -1.94 -15.76
C ASP A 195 22.85 -2.30 -14.26
N VAL A 196 23.28 -3.53 -13.95
CA VAL A 196 23.34 -4.09 -12.59
C VAL A 196 24.69 -3.79 -11.93
N ALA A 197 24.64 -3.08 -10.79
CA ALA A 197 25.76 -2.77 -9.93
C ALA A 197 26.22 -3.99 -9.12
N ALA A 198 25.29 -4.69 -8.47
CA ALA A 198 25.61 -5.91 -7.72
C ALA A 198 24.47 -6.93 -7.66
N LEU A 199 24.86 -8.18 -7.47
CA LEU A 199 24.00 -9.26 -6.99
C LEU A 199 24.34 -9.52 -5.52
N VAL A 200 23.33 -9.44 -4.63
CA VAL A 200 23.48 -9.70 -3.19
C VAL A 200 22.78 -11.01 -2.83
N VAL A 201 23.50 -11.95 -2.22
CA VAL A 201 22.97 -13.29 -1.88
C VAL A 201 23.40 -13.75 -0.50
N GLU A 202 22.52 -14.48 0.18
CA GLU A 202 22.84 -15.31 1.34
C GLU A 202 23.11 -16.75 0.87
N ALA A 203 24.07 -17.47 1.46
CA ALA A 203 24.28 -18.90 1.13
C ALA A 203 23.15 -19.80 1.67
N VAL A 204 22.56 -19.40 2.79
CA VAL A 204 21.34 -19.97 3.35
C VAL A 204 20.46 -18.79 3.75
N GLN A 205 19.29 -18.69 3.13
CA GLN A 205 18.36 -17.60 3.38
C GLN A 205 17.80 -17.70 4.79
N GLY A 206 18.12 -16.73 5.64
CA GLY A 206 17.73 -16.76 7.05
C GLY A 206 16.22 -16.80 7.27
N MET A 207 15.44 -16.16 6.41
CA MET A 207 14.00 -15.99 6.56
C MET A 207 13.15 -17.11 5.92
N THR A 208 13.77 -18.01 5.16
CA THR A 208 13.13 -19.22 4.62
C THR A 208 13.76 -20.50 5.17
N CYS A 209 14.96 -20.41 5.72
CA CYS A 209 15.85 -21.53 6.05
C CYS A 209 16.23 -22.38 4.82
N GLU A 210 16.08 -21.86 3.60
CA GLU A 210 16.44 -22.59 2.40
C GLU A 210 17.90 -22.31 2.02
N ALA A 211 18.65 -23.37 1.67
CA ALA A 211 20.01 -23.23 1.17
C ALA A 211 19.98 -22.85 -0.32
N VAL A 212 20.92 -22.01 -0.75
CA VAL A 212 21.22 -21.78 -2.16
C VAL A 212 22.22 -22.83 -2.60
N SER A 213 22.01 -23.45 -3.76
CA SER A 213 22.93 -24.49 -4.22
C SER A 213 24.32 -23.91 -4.51
N TYR A 214 25.38 -24.64 -4.16
CA TYR A 214 26.74 -24.23 -4.48
C TYR A 214 26.99 -24.14 -5.99
N GLU A 215 26.28 -24.97 -6.78
CA GLU A 215 26.30 -24.86 -8.24
C GLU A 215 25.78 -23.50 -8.71
N TYR A 216 24.63 -23.07 -8.19
CA TYR A 216 24.09 -21.75 -8.50
C TYR A 216 25.03 -20.63 -8.05
N LEU A 217 25.61 -20.68 -6.85
CA LEU A 217 26.54 -19.65 -6.37
C LEU A 217 27.76 -19.50 -7.28
N ARG A 218 28.38 -20.62 -7.71
CA ARG A 218 29.51 -20.59 -8.65
C ARG A 218 29.10 -20.06 -10.02
N ALA A 219 27.95 -20.49 -10.52
CA ALA A 219 27.45 -20.00 -11.80
C ALA A 219 27.08 -18.51 -11.75
N ALA A 220 26.51 -18.05 -10.64
CA ALA A 220 26.15 -16.65 -10.40
C ALA A 220 27.40 -15.76 -10.32
N GLU A 221 28.45 -16.20 -9.64
CA GLU A 221 29.75 -15.51 -9.61
C GLU A 221 30.31 -15.36 -11.04
N GLN A 222 30.39 -16.45 -11.80
CA GLN A 222 30.90 -16.43 -13.18
C GLN A 222 30.07 -15.53 -14.10
N LEU A 223 28.75 -15.47 -13.91
CA LEU A 223 27.89 -14.54 -14.65
C LEU A 223 28.14 -13.09 -14.22
N CYS A 224 28.26 -12.84 -12.91
CA CYS A 224 28.56 -11.49 -12.41
C CYS A 224 29.88 -10.98 -12.98
N GLU A 225 30.93 -11.81 -12.99
CA GLU A 225 32.21 -11.50 -13.61
C GLU A 225 32.05 -11.17 -15.11
N ARG A 226 31.33 -12.01 -15.85
CA ARG A 226 31.09 -11.82 -17.30
C ARG A 226 30.41 -10.49 -17.62
N TYR A 227 29.46 -10.05 -16.79
CA TYR A 227 28.68 -8.82 -17.02
C TYR A 227 29.25 -7.59 -16.29
N GLY A 228 30.37 -7.72 -15.59
CA GLY A 228 30.96 -6.63 -14.80
C GLY A 228 30.10 -6.19 -13.62
N THR A 229 29.33 -7.13 -13.06
CA THR A 229 28.47 -6.93 -11.87
C THR A 229 29.24 -7.37 -10.63
N VAL A 230 29.14 -6.61 -9.53
CA VAL A 230 29.78 -7.02 -8.27
C VAL A 230 28.99 -8.16 -7.62
N PHE A 231 29.68 -9.22 -7.22
CA PHE A 231 29.09 -10.32 -6.46
C PHE A 231 29.32 -10.10 -4.96
N VAL A 232 28.21 -9.98 -4.21
CA VAL A 232 28.21 -9.71 -2.78
C VAL A 232 27.62 -10.90 -2.04
N MET A 233 28.37 -11.45 -1.10
CA MET A 233 27.87 -12.48 -0.19
C MET A 233 27.50 -11.88 1.16
N ASP A 234 26.21 -11.92 1.49
CA ASP A 234 25.73 -11.55 2.81
C ASP A 234 25.87 -12.73 3.78
N GLU A 235 26.95 -12.69 4.54
CA GLU A 235 27.30 -13.69 5.54
C GLU A 235 27.04 -13.22 6.97
N VAL A 236 26.19 -12.20 7.14
CA VAL A 236 25.79 -11.67 8.44
C VAL A 236 25.18 -12.76 9.33
N GLN A 237 24.49 -13.74 8.75
CA GLN A 237 23.92 -14.89 9.48
C GLN A 237 24.66 -16.21 9.24
N THR A 238 25.30 -16.41 8.09
CA THR A 238 25.92 -17.69 7.70
C THR A 238 27.40 -17.80 8.06
N GLY A 239 28.09 -16.66 8.25
CA GLY A 239 29.52 -16.64 8.47
C GLY A 239 29.94 -17.09 9.87
N LEU A 240 31.25 -17.00 10.10
CA LEU A 240 31.93 -17.26 11.38
C LEU A 240 31.65 -18.67 11.95
N GLY A 241 31.74 -19.68 11.08
CA GLY A 241 31.65 -21.09 11.48
C GLY A 241 30.23 -21.66 11.53
N ARG A 242 29.18 -20.83 11.44
CA ARG A 242 27.77 -21.23 11.63
C ARG A 242 27.34 -22.39 10.73
N LEU A 243 27.77 -22.40 9.47
CA LEU A 243 27.40 -23.42 8.50
C LEU A 243 28.30 -24.67 8.49
N GLY A 244 29.33 -24.71 9.35
CA GLY A 244 30.34 -25.76 9.31
C GLY A 244 31.58 -25.40 8.48
N SER A 245 31.69 -24.16 8.03
CA SER A 245 32.87 -23.52 7.44
C SER A 245 33.01 -22.11 8.00
N TRP A 246 34.22 -21.54 7.99
CA TRP A 246 34.44 -20.15 8.45
C TRP A 246 33.54 -19.17 7.72
N PHE A 247 33.50 -19.27 6.39
CA PHE A 247 32.55 -18.56 5.54
C PHE A 247 31.92 -19.54 4.55
N ALA A 248 30.67 -19.32 4.19
CA ALA A 248 29.97 -20.12 3.21
C ALA A 248 30.59 -20.00 1.81
N CYS A 249 31.18 -18.83 1.48
CA CYS A 249 31.91 -18.63 0.23
C CYS A 249 33.06 -19.62 0.05
N HIS A 250 33.75 -20.00 1.13
CA HIS A 250 34.82 -21.01 1.11
C HIS A 250 34.27 -22.39 0.74
N ALA A 251 33.20 -22.82 1.40
CA ALA A 251 32.57 -24.11 1.14
C ALA A 251 31.96 -24.19 -0.28
N ALA A 252 31.40 -23.08 -0.76
CA ALA A 252 30.88 -22.97 -2.11
C ALA A 252 31.99 -22.89 -3.18
N GLY A 253 33.20 -22.49 -2.81
CA GLY A 253 34.33 -22.29 -3.72
C GLY A 253 34.20 -21.04 -4.57
N VAL A 254 33.55 -19.99 -4.04
CA VAL A 254 33.34 -18.69 -4.71
C VAL A 254 34.15 -17.59 -4.04
N ARG A 255 34.49 -16.55 -4.81
CA ARG A 255 35.36 -15.43 -4.45
C ARG A 255 34.62 -14.09 -4.66
N PRO A 256 33.60 -13.77 -3.84
CA PRO A 256 32.86 -12.52 -3.97
C PRO A 256 33.77 -11.32 -3.75
N GLN A 257 33.50 -10.20 -4.43
CA GLN A 257 34.33 -9.00 -4.24
C GLN A 257 34.00 -8.25 -2.95
N MET A 258 32.82 -8.50 -2.37
CA MET A 258 32.45 -7.99 -1.06
C MET A 258 31.75 -9.07 -0.23
N LEU A 259 32.00 -9.09 1.08
CA LEU A 259 31.36 -10.01 2.03
C LEU A 259 30.96 -9.26 3.30
N THR A 260 29.72 -9.42 3.76
CA THR A 260 29.23 -8.75 4.98
C THR A 260 29.15 -9.71 6.16
N ILE A 261 29.54 -9.24 7.35
CA ILE A 261 29.51 -10.01 8.60
C ILE A 261 28.98 -9.13 9.74
N SER A 262 28.28 -9.74 10.69
CA SER A 262 27.80 -9.10 11.93
C SER A 262 27.34 -10.22 12.89
N LYS A 263 26.27 -10.00 13.65
CA LYS A 263 25.64 -10.96 14.58
C LYS A 263 26.68 -11.63 15.50
N ILE A 264 27.13 -12.83 15.13
CA ILE A 264 28.13 -13.64 15.85
C ILE A 264 29.34 -12.80 16.24
N LEU A 265 29.81 -11.91 15.35
CA LEU A 265 30.98 -11.06 15.59
C LEU A 265 30.88 -10.24 16.88
N SER A 266 29.68 -9.90 17.35
CA SER A 266 29.50 -9.11 18.58
C SER A 266 29.74 -9.87 19.89
N GLY A 267 29.84 -11.20 19.83
CA GLY A 267 29.78 -12.05 21.03
C GLY A 267 28.46 -11.95 21.80
N GLY A 268 27.47 -11.19 21.28
CA GLY A 268 26.26 -10.80 21.97
C GLY A 268 26.39 -9.66 22.98
N GLU A 269 27.53 -8.98 23.01
CA GLU A 269 27.81 -7.95 24.02
C GLU A 269 27.85 -6.52 23.44
N ALA A 270 28.53 -6.31 22.29
CA ALA A 270 28.69 -4.98 21.69
C ALA A 270 28.40 -4.99 20.17
N PRO A 271 27.50 -4.13 19.64
CA PRO A 271 27.15 -4.13 18.22
C PRO A 271 28.33 -3.88 17.30
N VAL A 272 28.55 -4.78 16.33
CA VAL A 272 29.63 -4.68 15.35
C VAL A 272 29.24 -5.38 14.06
N SER A 273 29.66 -4.80 12.95
CA SER A 273 29.61 -5.42 11.64
C SER A 273 30.78 -4.95 10.79
N ALA A 274 31.02 -5.68 9.71
CA ALA A 274 32.07 -5.36 8.76
C ALA A 274 31.65 -5.72 7.33
N ALA A 275 32.07 -4.91 6.38
CA ALA A 275 32.15 -5.25 4.96
C ALA A 275 33.62 -5.53 4.62
N LEU A 276 33.92 -6.78 4.24
CA LEU A 276 35.21 -7.20 3.74
C LEU A 276 35.26 -6.99 2.24
N LEU A 277 36.35 -6.41 1.74
CA LEU A 277 36.48 -5.91 0.38
C LEU A 277 37.76 -6.44 -0.26
N THR A 278 37.71 -6.65 -1.57
CA THR A 278 38.94 -6.75 -2.37
C THR A 278 39.66 -5.40 -2.41
N GLN A 279 40.95 -5.45 -2.70
CA GLN A 279 41.77 -4.26 -2.91
C GLN A 279 41.23 -3.38 -4.05
N ASP A 280 40.81 -3.98 -5.16
CA ASP A 280 40.25 -3.27 -6.32
C ASP A 280 38.98 -2.47 -5.98
N ILE A 281 38.05 -3.04 -5.20
CA ILE A 281 36.85 -2.30 -4.76
C ILE A 281 37.27 -1.12 -3.89
N TYR A 282 38.17 -1.32 -2.93
CA TYR A 282 38.62 -0.27 -2.04
C TYR A 282 39.32 0.87 -2.80
N ASP A 283 40.26 0.54 -3.67
CA ASP A 283 41.03 1.53 -4.43
C ASP A 283 40.15 2.35 -5.37
N ARG A 284 39.12 1.75 -5.98
CA ARG A 284 38.16 2.47 -6.83
C ARG A 284 37.21 3.36 -6.04
N VAL A 285 36.79 2.93 -4.86
CA VAL A 285 35.95 3.74 -3.95
C VAL A 285 36.73 4.94 -3.45
N TYR A 286 38.01 4.75 -3.09
CA TYR A 286 38.84 5.76 -2.43
C TYR A 286 39.94 6.36 -3.34
N ALA A 287 39.74 6.34 -4.66
CA ALA A 287 40.73 6.75 -5.66
C ALA A 287 41.14 8.24 -5.58
N ASP A 288 40.26 9.10 -5.04
CA ASP A 288 40.52 10.54 -4.91
C ASP A 288 40.20 11.07 -3.51
N PHE A 289 40.80 12.20 -3.14
CA PHE A 289 40.59 12.80 -1.81
C PHE A 289 39.13 13.23 -1.55
N LYS A 290 38.35 13.47 -2.62
CA LYS A 290 36.93 13.89 -2.53
C LYS A 290 36.02 12.71 -2.20
N SER A 291 36.47 11.48 -2.41
CA SER A 291 35.75 10.24 -2.11
C SER A 291 35.89 9.79 -0.65
N GLY A 292 36.86 10.32 0.10
CA GLY A 292 37.06 10.01 1.53
C GLY A 292 35.80 10.10 2.41
N PRO A 293 34.90 11.08 2.21
CA PRO A 293 33.64 11.19 2.95
C PRO A 293 32.50 10.25 2.49
N ILE A 294 32.69 9.37 1.48
CA ILE A 294 31.56 8.61 0.91
C ILE A 294 30.90 7.65 1.92
N TYR A 295 31.69 7.17 2.88
CA TYR A 295 31.20 6.43 4.03
C TYR A 295 31.92 6.91 5.28
N TRP A 296 31.12 7.32 6.27
CA TRP A 296 31.58 7.69 7.60
C TRP A 296 30.54 7.22 8.62
N ASN A 297 31.00 6.70 9.76
CA ASN A 297 30.13 6.23 10.82
C ASN A 297 30.72 6.60 12.18
N THR A 298 29.97 7.38 12.96
CA THR A 298 30.41 7.92 14.25
C THR A 298 30.81 6.84 15.26
N TYR A 299 30.15 5.67 15.22
CA TYR A 299 30.34 4.62 16.23
C TYR A 299 31.12 3.40 15.71
N ALA A 300 31.40 3.35 14.41
CA ALA A 300 32.24 2.31 13.86
C ALA A 300 33.62 2.33 14.53
N GLU A 301 34.21 1.15 14.69
CA GLU A 301 35.54 0.97 15.30
C GLU A 301 35.65 1.38 16.78
N ASN A 302 34.53 1.54 17.49
CA ASN A 302 34.60 1.80 18.94
C ASN A 302 35.28 0.63 19.69
N ASN A 303 36.03 0.96 20.73
CA ASN A 303 36.90 0.00 21.41
C ASN A 303 36.16 -1.23 21.96
N LEU A 304 34.95 -1.06 22.50
CA LEU A 304 34.16 -2.17 23.04
C LEU A 304 33.72 -3.13 21.94
N SER A 305 33.21 -2.62 20.83
CA SER A 305 32.82 -3.42 19.67
C SER A 305 34.00 -4.19 19.06
N MET A 306 35.18 -3.56 18.97
CA MET A 306 36.37 -4.21 18.42
C MET A 306 36.90 -5.31 19.35
N ALA A 307 36.90 -5.07 20.66
CA ALA A 307 37.31 -6.06 21.65
C ALA A 307 36.33 -7.23 21.75
N ALA A 308 35.02 -6.98 21.67
CA ALA A 308 34.02 -8.04 21.58
C ALA A 308 34.26 -8.93 20.34
N GLY A 309 34.56 -8.31 19.19
CA GLY A 309 34.94 -9.00 17.97
C GLY A 309 36.15 -9.90 18.15
N LEU A 310 37.26 -9.35 18.67
CA LEU A 310 38.51 -10.08 18.88
C LEU A 310 38.31 -11.28 19.81
N ALA A 311 37.74 -11.04 21.00
CA ALA A 311 37.51 -12.09 21.98
C ALA A 311 36.54 -13.16 21.47
N THR A 312 35.56 -12.79 20.65
CA THR A 312 34.65 -13.77 20.05
C THR A 312 35.37 -14.65 19.02
N LEU A 313 36.21 -14.08 18.16
CA LEU A 313 36.99 -14.86 17.20
C LEU A 313 37.96 -15.82 17.90
N GLU A 314 38.56 -15.42 19.03
CA GLU A 314 39.39 -16.32 19.86
C GLU A 314 38.60 -17.53 20.37
N VAL A 315 37.40 -17.30 20.92
CA VAL A 315 36.53 -18.40 21.39
C VAL A 315 36.12 -19.31 20.24
N LEU A 316 35.83 -18.76 19.06
CA LEU A 316 35.46 -19.55 17.89
C LEU A 316 36.62 -20.42 17.39
N ASP A 317 37.85 -19.90 17.42
CA ASP A 317 39.05 -20.65 17.08
C ASP A 317 39.29 -21.79 18.08
N GLU A 318 39.22 -21.50 19.39
CA GLU A 318 39.40 -22.49 20.47
C GLU A 318 38.40 -23.66 20.37
N LEU A 319 37.16 -23.36 19.96
CA LEU A 319 36.10 -24.36 19.83
C LEU A 319 36.12 -25.12 18.50
N ASP A 320 37.01 -24.76 17.57
CA ASP A 320 36.93 -25.14 16.15
C ASP A 320 35.48 -25.00 15.65
N ALA A 321 35.01 -23.75 15.64
CA ALA A 321 33.61 -23.45 15.38
C ALA A 321 33.03 -24.13 14.13
N PRO A 322 33.72 -24.20 12.98
CA PRO A 322 33.27 -24.98 11.84
C PRO A 322 33.05 -26.48 12.16
N ALA A 323 34.06 -27.17 12.71
CA ALA A 323 33.95 -28.60 12.98
C ALA A 323 32.87 -28.91 14.01
N ARG A 324 32.82 -28.11 15.09
CA ARG A 324 31.81 -28.26 16.15
C ARG A 324 30.40 -27.96 15.63
N ALA A 325 30.22 -26.93 14.80
CA ALA A 325 28.91 -26.62 14.21
C ALA A 325 28.41 -27.76 13.31
N LYS A 326 29.31 -28.37 12.52
CA LYS A 326 28.99 -29.54 11.73
C LYS A 326 28.55 -30.72 12.60
N ALA A 327 29.34 -31.08 13.61
CA ALA A 327 29.03 -32.20 14.50
C ALA A 327 27.69 -32.03 15.23
N LEU A 328 27.42 -30.81 15.73
CA LEU A 328 26.16 -30.49 16.40
C LEU A 328 24.97 -30.50 15.41
N SER A 329 25.16 -29.99 14.19
CA SER A 329 24.14 -30.03 13.14
C SER A 329 23.75 -31.47 12.80
N ASP A 330 24.74 -32.34 12.59
CA ASP A 330 24.53 -33.75 12.26
C ASP A 330 23.70 -34.45 13.36
N ARG A 331 23.96 -34.16 14.64
CA ARG A 331 23.19 -34.70 15.78
C ARG A 331 21.75 -34.22 15.80
N ILE A 332 21.53 -32.90 15.74
CA ILE A 332 20.18 -32.33 15.77
C ILE A 332 19.37 -32.82 14.57
N ARG A 333 19.97 -32.83 13.37
CA ARG A 333 19.31 -33.29 12.14
C ARG A 333 18.97 -34.77 12.19
N SER A 334 19.85 -35.61 12.71
CA SER A 334 19.58 -37.04 12.90
C SER A 334 18.33 -37.27 13.74
N GLY A 335 18.24 -36.63 14.90
CA GLY A 335 17.04 -36.72 15.74
C GLY A 335 15.78 -36.17 15.07
N LEU A 336 15.89 -35.08 14.31
CA LEU A 336 14.77 -34.53 13.55
C LEU A 336 14.32 -35.45 12.40
N TRP A 337 15.24 -36.16 11.73
CA TRP A 337 14.90 -37.15 10.69
C TRP A 337 14.18 -38.36 11.28
N GLU A 338 14.64 -38.87 12.43
CA GLU A 338 13.93 -39.92 13.16
C GLU A 338 12.50 -39.49 13.52
N LEU A 339 12.31 -38.22 13.91
CA LEU A 339 10.98 -37.66 14.14
C LEU A 339 10.19 -37.52 12.84
N ALA A 340 10.80 -37.13 11.72
CA ALA A 340 10.12 -37.03 10.44
C ALA A 340 9.59 -38.38 9.93
N GLU A 341 10.29 -39.48 10.23
CA GLU A 341 9.82 -40.85 9.95
C GLU A 341 8.59 -41.22 10.78
N ARG A 342 8.52 -40.78 12.04
CA ARG A 342 7.38 -41.04 12.95
C ARG A 342 6.22 -40.07 12.74
N TYR A 343 6.50 -38.83 12.35
CA TYR A 343 5.57 -37.71 12.29
C TYR A 343 5.43 -37.14 10.88
N ASP A 344 4.43 -37.66 10.16
CA ASP A 344 4.04 -37.29 8.79
C ASP A 344 3.71 -35.80 8.57
N VAL A 345 3.56 -35.02 9.65
CA VAL A 345 3.35 -33.57 9.60
C VAL A 345 4.63 -32.81 9.24
N ILE A 346 5.80 -33.39 9.50
CA ILE A 346 7.08 -32.84 9.07
C ILE A 346 7.21 -33.10 7.56
N ASP A 347 7.36 -32.02 6.81
CA ASP A 347 7.53 -32.07 5.36
C ASP A 347 8.98 -32.36 5.00
N ARG A 348 9.86 -31.46 5.42
CA ARG A 348 11.28 -31.46 5.12
C ARG A 348 12.07 -30.70 6.18
N ILE A 349 13.35 -31.05 6.30
CA ILE A 349 14.33 -30.38 7.14
C ILE A 349 15.34 -29.70 6.23
N THR A 350 15.39 -28.37 6.28
CA THR A 350 16.13 -27.50 5.33
C THR A 350 17.28 -26.76 6.02
N GLY A 351 17.99 -25.94 5.27
CA GLY A 351 19.12 -25.13 5.73
C GLY A 351 20.44 -25.89 5.70
N ALA A 352 21.48 -25.31 6.31
CA ALA A 352 22.80 -25.93 6.45
C ALA A 352 23.43 -25.57 7.79
N GLY A 353 24.34 -26.42 8.28
CA GLY A 353 24.95 -26.29 9.60
C GLY A 353 23.91 -26.00 10.68
N LEU A 354 24.13 -24.97 11.48
CA LEU A 354 23.23 -24.58 12.58
C LEU A 354 22.21 -23.51 12.20
N ILE A 355 21.86 -23.41 10.92
CA ILE A 355 20.60 -22.81 10.45
C ILE A 355 19.71 -23.96 9.98
N ILE A 356 18.70 -24.29 10.78
CA ILE A 356 17.86 -25.47 10.55
C ILE A 356 16.40 -25.03 10.47
N GLY A 357 15.74 -25.37 9.35
CA GLY A 357 14.31 -25.17 9.16
C GLY A 357 13.56 -26.48 9.25
N ILE A 358 12.49 -26.53 10.03
CA ILE A 358 11.58 -27.69 10.15
C ILE A 358 10.25 -27.28 9.52
N HIS A 359 10.03 -27.66 8.26
CA HIS A 359 8.83 -27.28 7.50
C HIS A 359 7.70 -28.26 7.73
N PHE A 360 6.48 -27.75 7.80
CA PHE A 360 5.29 -28.58 8.03
C PHE A 360 4.40 -28.67 6.80
N LYS A 361 3.87 -29.86 6.56
CA LYS A 361 2.83 -30.15 5.57
C LYS A 361 1.53 -30.56 6.24
N THR A 362 0.48 -30.68 5.44
CA THR A 362 -0.79 -31.24 5.90
C THR A 362 -0.60 -32.72 6.26
N SER A 363 -0.93 -33.08 7.50
CA SER A 363 -0.82 -34.45 8.01
C SER A 363 -1.90 -35.37 7.42
N ALA A 364 -1.53 -36.62 7.14
CA ALA A 364 -2.42 -37.73 6.88
C ALA A 364 -3.27 -38.10 8.10
N HIS A 365 -2.80 -37.86 9.32
CA HIS A 365 -3.55 -38.13 10.55
C HIS A 365 -4.77 -37.22 10.69
N LEU A 366 -5.97 -37.81 10.77
CA LEU A 366 -7.24 -37.07 10.67
C LEU A 366 -7.39 -35.95 11.73
N ALA A 367 -7.12 -36.25 12.99
CA ALA A 367 -7.27 -35.28 14.08
C ALA A 367 -6.32 -34.08 13.93
N LEU A 368 -5.10 -34.33 13.42
CA LEU A 368 -4.09 -33.29 13.22
C LEU A 368 -4.44 -32.46 11.97
N ARG A 369 -4.87 -33.12 10.90
CA ARG A 369 -5.34 -32.46 9.68
C ARG A 369 -6.45 -31.45 9.95
N VAL A 370 -7.41 -31.81 10.80
CA VAL A 370 -8.51 -30.90 11.19
C VAL A 370 -7.97 -29.68 11.95
N GLN A 371 -7.06 -29.89 12.90
CA GLN A 371 -6.43 -28.79 13.65
C GLN A 371 -5.62 -27.87 12.73
N GLN A 372 -4.83 -28.42 11.82
CA GLN A 372 -4.07 -27.64 10.83
C GLN A 372 -4.99 -26.79 9.95
N ARG A 373 -6.12 -27.33 9.48
CA ARG A 373 -7.09 -26.56 8.69
C ARG A 373 -7.68 -25.39 9.48
N ILE A 374 -7.96 -25.57 10.77
CA ILE A 374 -8.46 -24.50 11.64
C ILE A 374 -7.40 -23.41 11.81
N LEU A 375 -6.16 -23.81 12.11
CA LEU A 375 -5.06 -22.87 12.33
C LEU A 375 -4.69 -22.10 11.04
N SER A 376 -4.61 -22.79 9.91
CA SER A 376 -4.29 -22.19 8.60
C SER A 376 -5.39 -21.29 8.04
N ALA A 377 -6.63 -21.39 8.53
CA ALA A 377 -7.71 -20.49 8.15
C ALA A 377 -7.55 -19.09 8.76
N ALA A 378 -6.85 -18.96 9.89
CA ALA A 378 -6.57 -17.68 10.54
C ALA A 378 -5.27 -17.05 10.02
N GLU A 379 -4.23 -17.85 9.78
CA GLU A 379 -2.90 -17.41 9.37
C GLU A 379 -2.23 -18.55 8.57
N PRO A 380 -1.65 -18.32 7.37
CA PRO A 380 -1.02 -19.39 6.58
C PRO A 380 0.03 -20.22 7.34
N ALA A 381 0.82 -19.59 8.22
CA ALA A 381 1.80 -20.23 9.10
C ALA A 381 1.23 -20.61 10.49
N GLY A 382 -0.09 -20.70 10.63
CA GLY A 382 -0.77 -20.88 11.92
C GLY A 382 -0.41 -22.16 12.68
N PHE A 383 -0.04 -23.24 11.98
CA PHE A 383 0.45 -24.46 12.63
C PHE A 383 1.83 -24.26 13.24
N ALA A 384 2.78 -23.66 12.51
CA ALA A 384 4.08 -23.29 13.05
C ALA A 384 3.95 -22.33 14.23
N ALA A 385 3.01 -21.38 14.19
CA ALA A 385 2.74 -20.49 15.32
C ALA A 385 2.27 -21.23 16.58
N ALA A 386 1.40 -22.24 16.43
CA ALA A 386 0.95 -23.05 17.56
C ALA A 386 2.09 -23.91 18.15
N VAL A 387 2.90 -24.55 17.29
CA VAL A 387 4.09 -25.30 17.70
C VAL A 387 5.10 -24.41 18.42
N HIS A 388 5.33 -23.20 17.93
CA HIS A 388 6.20 -22.21 18.56
C HIS A 388 5.74 -21.85 19.98
N VAL A 389 4.45 -21.57 20.16
CA VAL A 389 3.88 -21.25 21.49
C VAL A 389 3.99 -22.44 22.44
N ASP A 390 3.75 -23.67 21.98
CA ASP A 390 3.83 -24.85 22.84
C ASP A 390 5.27 -25.23 23.21
N LEU A 391 6.23 -25.01 22.31
CA LEU A 391 7.66 -25.11 22.64
C LEU A 391 8.06 -24.05 23.68
N HIS A 392 7.61 -22.81 23.52
CA HIS A 392 7.85 -21.74 24.48
C HIS A 392 7.33 -22.10 25.88
N ARG A 393 6.12 -22.65 25.98
CA ARG A 393 5.55 -23.12 27.26
C ARG A 393 6.37 -24.21 27.95
N ARG A 394 7.14 -24.97 27.16
CA ARG A 394 8.03 -26.05 27.63
C ARG A 394 9.45 -25.55 27.92
N GLY A 395 9.67 -24.25 27.91
CA GLY A 395 11.00 -23.67 28.15
C GLY A 395 11.94 -23.88 26.97
N ILE A 396 11.45 -23.87 25.73
CA ILE A 396 12.29 -23.94 24.52
C ILE A 396 12.04 -22.68 23.68
N LEU A 397 13.07 -21.88 23.46
CA LEU A 397 12.98 -20.70 22.59
C LEU A 397 13.38 -21.05 21.16
N VAL A 398 12.44 -20.87 20.24
CA VAL A 398 12.63 -21.02 18.79
C VAL A 398 12.04 -19.81 18.08
N HIS A 399 12.03 -19.80 16.75
CA HIS A 399 11.39 -18.73 15.98
C HIS A 399 10.68 -19.28 14.75
N ILE A 400 9.78 -18.48 14.18
CA ILE A 400 9.19 -18.73 12.85
C ILE A 400 10.02 -17.90 11.87
N PRO A 401 10.59 -18.49 10.81
CA PRO A 401 11.63 -17.83 10.03
C PRO A 401 11.13 -16.54 9.37
N GLY A 402 10.02 -16.57 8.63
CA GLY A 402 9.47 -15.40 7.94
C GLY A 402 7.95 -15.44 7.75
N PHE A 403 7.39 -14.35 7.22
CA PHE A 403 5.96 -14.22 6.97
C PHE A 403 5.47 -15.31 6.00
N GLY A 404 4.36 -15.96 6.33
CA GLY A 404 3.80 -17.05 5.53
C GLY A 404 4.59 -18.36 5.53
N VAL A 405 5.79 -18.41 6.14
CA VAL A 405 6.63 -19.61 6.16
C VAL A 405 6.19 -20.54 7.29
N ASN A 406 5.51 -21.63 6.93
CA ASN A 406 5.01 -22.63 7.88
C ASN A 406 6.13 -23.58 8.36
N ALA A 407 7.08 -23.04 9.13
CA ALA A 407 8.24 -23.77 9.66
C ALA A 407 8.69 -23.26 11.04
N ILE A 408 9.40 -24.11 11.79
CA ILE A 408 10.22 -23.69 12.94
C ILE A 408 11.67 -23.51 12.50
N LYS A 409 12.27 -22.40 12.90
CA LYS A 409 13.68 -22.09 12.70
C LYS A 409 14.46 -22.31 14.00
N LEU A 410 15.59 -23.01 13.88
CA LEU A 410 16.59 -23.16 14.92
C LEU A 410 17.89 -22.43 14.53
N LEU A 411 18.46 -21.76 15.51
CA LEU A 411 19.77 -21.10 15.51
C LEU A 411 20.48 -21.40 16.85
N PRO A 412 20.77 -22.68 17.16
CA PRO A 412 21.31 -23.06 18.46
C PRO A 412 22.70 -22.44 18.71
N PRO A 413 23.10 -22.23 19.96
CA PRO A 413 24.47 -21.84 20.26
C PRO A 413 25.43 -23.00 19.97
N LEU A 414 26.66 -22.68 19.61
CA LEU A 414 27.71 -23.66 19.32
C LEU A 414 28.05 -24.54 20.53
N ILE A 415 27.85 -23.98 21.72
CA ILE A 415 28.18 -24.59 23.01
C ILE A 415 27.13 -25.58 23.53
N LEU A 416 26.09 -25.91 22.74
CA LEU A 416 25.16 -26.98 23.15
C LEU A 416 25.90 -28.31 23.31
N GLU A 417 25.43 -29.06 24.30
CA GLU A 417 25.85 -30.42 24.60
C GLU A 417 24.73 -31.42 24.32
N GLU A 418 25.05 -32.71 24.38
CA GLU A 418 24.12 -33.80 24.10
C GLU A 418 22.81 -33.75 24.92
N PRO A 419 22.84 -33.42 26.23
CA PRO A 419 21.60 -33.28 27.01
C PRO A 419 20.69 -32.16 26.50
N ASP A 420 21.26 -31.08 25.96
CA ASP A 420 20.49 -29.94 25.45
C ASP A 420 19.77 -30.31 24.16
N VAL A 421 20.48 -31.00 23.25
CA VAL A 421 19.92 -31.51 21.99
C VAL A 421 18.77 -32.47 22.28
N ARG A 422 18.98 -33.39 23.22
CA ARG A 422 17.96 -34.34 23.65
C ARG A 422 16.73 -33.64 24.23
N ARG A 423 16.94 -32.67 25.13
CA ARG A 423 15.86 -31.87 25.71
C ARG A 423 15.02 -31.18 24.64
N PHE A 424 15.65 -30.61 23.61
CA PHE A 424 14.92 -30.02 22.48
C PHE A 424 14.11 -31.07 21.71
N LEU A 425 14.73 -32.20 21.34
CA LEU A 425 14.08 -33.24 20.55
C LEU A 425 12.90 -33.88 21.29
N GLU A 426 13.06 -34.18 22.59
CA GLU A 426 12.01 -34.71 23.46
C GLU A 426 10.85 -33.70 23.57
N ALA A 427 11.15 -32.43 23.86
CA ALA A 427 10.12 -31.40 23.93
C ALA A 427 9.38 -31.23 22.59
N PHE A 428 10.09 -31.28 21.47
CA PHE A 428 9.50 -31.19 20.14
C PHE A 428 8.62 -32.40 19.82
N GLU A 429 9.08 -33.61 20.12
CA GLU A 429 8.30 -34.85 19.97
C GLU A 429 7.03 -34.82 20.81
N GLU A 430 7.12 -34.40 22.07
CA GLU A 430 5.96 -34.29 22.96
C GLU A 430 4.92 -33.28 22.45
N VAL A 431 5.37 -32.16 21.88
CA VAL A 431 4.48 -31.20 21.21
C VAL A 431 3.76 -31.89 20.05
N LEU A 432 4.49 -32.50 19.11
CA LEU A 432 3.90 -33.19 17.96
C LEU A 432 2.97 -34.35 18.36
N ALA A 433 3.32 -35.10 19.40
CA ALA A 433 2.49 -36.16 19.96
C ALA A 433 1.17 -35.63 20.52
N GLY A 434 1.19 -34.47 21.20
CA GLY A 434 0.00 -33.81 21.72
C GLY A 434 -1.02 -33.46 20.63
N TYR A 435 -0.53 -33.05 19.46
CA TYR A 435 -1.34 -32.73 18.28
C TYR A 435 -2.06 -33.94 17.65
N ARG A 436 -1.60 -35.18 17.91
CA ARG A 436 -2.21 -36.43 17.39
C ARG A 436 -3.37 -36.97 18.23
N ARG A 437 -3.59 -36.52 19.47
CA ARG A 437 -4.63 -37.10 20.35
C ARG A 437 -6.03 -36.53 20.06
N PRO A 438 -7.11 -37.35 19.99
CA PRO A 438 -8.48 -36.86 19.87
C PRO A 438 -8.90 -36.17 21.16
N VAL A 439 -9.08 -34.85 21.08
CA VAL A 439 -9.61 -33.94 22.10
C VAL A 439 -9.09 -34.17 23.54
N SER A 440 -7.82 -33.85 23.71
CA SER A 440 -7.30 -33.09 24.86
C SER A 440 -6.07 -32.24 24.43
N GLY A 441 -6.02 -31.89 23.14
CA GLY A 441 -4.99 -31.09 22.51
C GLY A 441 -5.45 -29.65 22.23
N PRO A 442 -4.67 -28.86 21.48
CA PRO A 442 -4.45 -27.40 21.58
C PRO A 442 -5.67 -26.49 21.53
N VAL A 443 -6.84 -27.00 21.12
CA VAL A 443 -8.12 -26.29 21.20
C VAL A 443 -8.51 -26.04 22.67
N ALA A 444 -8.14 -26.88 23.63
CA ALA A 444 -8.42 -26.63 25.06
C ALA A 444 -7.48 -25.57 25.68
N GLY A 445 -6.19 -25.55 25.28
CA GLY A 445 -5.22 -24.56 25.74
C GLY A 445 -5.44 -23.17 25.13
N LEU A 446 -5.87 -23.11 23.87
CA LEU A 446 -6.28 -21.88 23.20
C LEU A 446 -7.70 -21.45 23.63
N ALA A 447 -8.63 -22.36 23.93
CA ALA A 447 -9.95 -21.98 24.45
C ALA A 447 -9.92 -21.49 25.92
N GLY A 448 -8.95 -21.91 26.74
CA GLY A 448 -8.86 -21.46 28.13
C GLY A 448 -8.21 -20.08 28.31
N GLY A 449 -7.11 -19.83 27.59
CA GLY A 449 -6.34 -18.58 27.67
C GLY A 449 -6.68 -17.59 26.55
N ALA A 450 -6.78 -18.06 25.30
CA ALA A 450 -7.07 -17.17 24.17
C ALA A 450 -8.55 -16.78 24.11
N ALA A 451 -9.52 -17.57 24.59
CA ALA A 451 -10.92 -17.11 24.61
C ALA A 451 -11.20 -15.96 25.61
N ARG A 452 -10.38 -15.81 26.66
CA ARG A 452 -10.46 -14.67 27.59
C ARG A 452 -9.61 -13.47 27.15
N HIS A 453 -8.52 -13.68 26.41
CA HIS A 453 -7.62 -12.61 25.94
C HIS A 453 -7.78 -12.20 24.48
N VAL A 454 -8.49 -12.96 23.64
CA VAL A 454 -8.94 -12.49 22.32
C VAL A 454 -10.07 -11.47 22.51
N VAL A 455 -10.90 -11.63 23.54
CA VAL A 455 -11.95 -10.65 23.89
C VAL A 455 -11.35 -9.37 24.51
N HIS A 456 -10.29 -9.47 25.32
CA HIS A 456 -9.65 -8.29 25.93
C HIS A 456 -8.52 -7.65 25.08
N GLY A 457 -7.76 -8.43 24.33
CA GLY A 457 -6.63 -7.99 23.48
C GLY A 457 -7.07 -7.40 22.14
N VAL A 458 -8.24 -7.80 21.63
CA VAL A 458 -8.91 -7.11 20.51
C VAL A 458 -9.46 -5.76 20.99
N GLN A 459 -9.94 -5.68 22.23
CA GLN A 459 -10.41 -4.43 22.84
C GLN A 459 -9.27 -3.44 23.13
N ALA A 460 -8.11 -3.90 23.62
CA ALA A 460 -6.93 -3.05 23.86
C ALA A 460 -6.16 -2.65 22.58
N LYS A 461 -6.15 -3.49 21.54
CA LYS A 461 -5.59 -3.13 20.21
C LYS A 461 -6.47 -2.13 19.44
N LEU A 462 -7.79 -2.12 19.70
CA LEU A 462 -8.73 -1.09 19.23
C LEU A 462 -8.53 0.26 19.94
N GLU A 463 -8.14 0.27 21.22
CA GLU A 463 -7.94 1.50 21.99
C GLU A 463 -6.59 2.19 21.74
N ALA A 464 -5.50 1.45 21.54
CA ALA A 464 -4.17 2.05 21.41
C ALA A 464 -3.90 2.73 20.05
N ARG A 465 -4.72 2.51 19.00
CA ARG A 465 -4.52 3.06 17.62
C ARG A 465 -5.15 4.44 17.45
N ARG A 466 -5.68 5.04 18.52
CA ARG A 466 -6.13 6.43 18.54
C ARG A 466 -4.92 7.37 18.63
N PRO A 467 -4.77 8.38 17.75
CA PRO A 467 -4.06 9.59 18.14
C PRO A 467 -4.78 10.16 19.37
N ALA A 468 -4.06 10.85 20.27
CA ALA A 468 -4.69 11.60 21.34
C ALA A 468 -5.84 12.44 20.73
N PRO A 469 -7.09 12.21 21.14
CA PRO A 469 -8.20 12.91 20.54
C PRO A 469 -8.08 14.38 20.94
N ASN A 470 -8.07 15.27 19.95
CA ASN A 470 -8.90 16.46 20.13
C ASN A 470 -10.28 15.90 20.47
N MET A 471 -10.76 16.20 21.67
CA MET A 471 -11.89 15.52 22.36
C MET A 471 -13.22 15.49 21.58
N SER A 472 -13.30 15.96 20.34
CA SER A 472 -14.52 16.02 19.53
C SER A 472 -14.74 14.88 18.52
N VAL A 473 -13.73 14.09 18.11
CA VAL A 473 -13.87 13.17 16.93
C VAL A 473 -14.09 11.70 17.29
N ALA A 474 -13.56 11.20 18.40
CA ALA A 474 -13.56 9.77 18.74
C ALA A 474 -14.95 9.15 19.02
N ALA A 475 -15.99 9.96 19.21
CA ALA A 475 -17.37 9.51 19.36
C ALA A 475 -18.10 9.30 18.01
N GLN A 476 -17.53 9.76 16.88
CA GLN A 476 -18.20 9.75 15.57
C GLN A 476 -17.92 8.49 14.71
N THR A 477 -16.85 7.72 14.99
CA THR A 477 -16.42 6.57 14.14
C THR A 477 -17.13 5.24 14.41
N ALA A 478 -18.04 5.13 15.39
CA ALA A 478 -18.75 3.88 15.69
C ALA A 478 -19.84 3.47 14.67
N ARG A 479 -20.02 4.24 13.58
CA ARG A 479 -21.17 4.13 12.66
C ARG A 479 -20.82 3.93 11.17
N VAL A 480 -19.53 3.79 10.84
CA VAL A 480 -19.08 3.34 9.52
C VAL A 480 -18.60 1.90 9.64
N ARG A 481 -19.23 0.97 8.92
CA ARG A 481 -18.83 -0.43 8.89
C ARG A 481 -17.93 -0.73 7.69
N VAL A 482 -16.83 -1.43 7.91
CA VAL A 482 -15.82 -1.76 6.89
C VAL A 482 -15.71 -3.25 6.61
N HIS A 483 -15.05 -3.62 5.50
CA HIS A 483 -14.96 -5.02 5.04
C HIS A 483 -14.58 -6.01 6.14
N SER A 484 -13.55 -5.69 6.93
CA SER A 484 -13.03 -6.56 8.01
C SER A 484 -14.00 -6.80 9.16
N GLU A 485 -15.10 -6.04 9.24
CA GLU A 485 -16.11 -6.13 10.30
C GLU A 485 -17.33 -6.97 9.87
N TYR A 486 -17.33 -7.53 8.65
CA TYR A 486 -18.35 -8.48 8.21
C TYR A 486 -17.86 -9.91 8.45
N ASP A 487 -18.60 -10.65 9.26
CA ASP A 487 -18.36 -12.07 9.58
C ASP A 487 -19.49 -12.98 9.06
N ARG A 488 -20.61 -12.39 8.63
CA ARG A 488 -21.83 -13.08 8.17
C ARG A 488 -22.62 -12.23 7.18
N ALA A 489 -23.67 -12.83 6.63
CA ALA A 489 -24.64 -12.12 5.79
C ALA A 489 -25.23 -10.90 6.54
N LEU A 490 -25.36 -9.79 5.83
CA LEU A 490 -25.88 -8.52 6.34
C LEU A 490 -27.37 -8.42 6.03
N ALA A 491 -28.18 -8.30 7.07
CA ALA A 491 -29.61 -7.99 6.99
C ALA A 491 -29.86 -6.72 7.80
N LEU A 492 -30.39 -5.68 7.16
CA LEU A 492 -30.63 -4.37 7.77
C LEU A 492 -32.06 -3.89 7.51
N GLU A 493 -32.58 -3.11 8.44
CA GLU A 493 -33.82 -2.36 8.27
C GLU A 493 -33.57 -0.87 8.51
N CYS A 494 -34.27 -0.02 7.77
CA CYS A 494 -34.18 1.44 7.90
C CYS A 494 -35.41 2.15 7.28
N ASP A 495 -35.56 3.45 7.53
CA ASP A 495 -36.57 4.25 6.83
C ASP A 495 -36.13 4.52 5.39
N VAL A 496 -34.88 4.95 5.21
CA VAL A 496 -34.33 5.30 3.89
C VAL A 496 -32.99 4.61 3.65
N CYS A 497 -32.90 3.84 2.58
CA CYS A 497 -31.65 3.25 2.08
C CYS A 497 -31.10 4.09 0.93
N VAL A 498 -29.94 4.71 1.12
CA VAL A 498 -29.20 5.47 0.12
C VAL A 498 -28.09 4.60 -0.47
N VAL A 499 -28.12 4.35 -1.77
CA VAL A 499 -27.12 3.52 -2.47
C VAL A 499 -26.09 4.42 -3.12
N GLY A 500 -24.91 4.54 -2.52
CA GLY A 500 -23.80 5.37 -2.97
C GLY A 500 -23.54 6.55 -2.03
N SER A 501 -22.28 6.72 -1.64
CA SER A 501 -21.82 7.80 -0.76
C SER A 501 -21.19 8.97 -1.53
N GLY A 502 -21.53 9.11 -2.81
CA GLY A 502 -21.06 10.22 -3.65
C GLY A 502 -21.57 11.59 -3.18
N PRO A 503 -21.20 12.67 -3.89
CA PRO A 503 -21.50 14.04 -3.49
C PRO A 503 -22.99 14.29 -3.20
N ALA A 504 -23.89 13.81 -4.05
CA ALA A 504 -25.33 13.89 -3.85
C ALA A 504 -25.82 13.02 -2.67
N GLY A 505 -25.33 11.78 -2.60
CA GLY A 505 -25.79 10.80 -1.62
C GLY A 505 -25.54 11.24 -0.17
N VAL A 506 -24.40 11.85 0.12
CA VAL A 506 -24.10 12.29 1.49
C VAL A 506 -24.88 13.55 1.87
N VAL A 507 -25.08 14.50 0.96
CA VAL A 507 -25.92 15.69 1.20
C VAL A 507 -27.36 15.28 1.51
N LEU A 508 -27.93 14.41 0.67
CA LEU A 508 -29.27 13.87 0.86
C LEU A 508 -29.38 13.07 2.16
N ALA A 509 -28.47 12.13 2.40
CA ALA A 509 -28.49 11.29 3.60
C ALA A 509 -28.37 12.11 4.88
N LYS A 510 -27.51 13.15 4.91
CA LYS A 510 -27.35 14.04 6.05
C LYS A 510 -28.66 14.76 6.34
N ARG A 511 -29.27 15.39 5.34
CA ARG A 511 -30.52 16.15 5.52
C ARG A 511 -31.66 15.27 6.03
N LEU A 512 -31.78 14.05 5.52
CA LEU A 512 -32.76 13.06 5.99
C LEU A 512 -32.49 12.62 7.43
N ALA A 513 -31.24 12.32 7.79
CA ALA A 513 -30.87 11.93 9.15
C ALA A 513 -31.10 13.06 10.15
N THR A 514 -30.78 14.31 9.79
CA THR A 514 -31.07 15.51 10.61
C THR A 514 -32.56 15.71 10.84
N ALA A 515 -33.42 15.29 9.91
CA ALA A 515 -34.86 15.29 10.07
C ALA A 515 -35.40 14.12 10.92
N GLY A 516 -34.53 13.26 11.45
CA GLY A 516 -34.88 12.17 12.37
C GLY A 516 -35.21 10.83 11.71
N LEU A 517 -34.99 10.68 10.40
CA LEU A 517 -35.17 9.40 9.70
C LEU A 517 -33.99 8.44 9.98
N ASP A 518 -34.27 7.13 10.07
CA ASP A 518 -33.20 6.12 10.11
C ASP A 518 -32.65 5.90 8.70
N VAL A 519 -31.44 6.39 8.45
CA VAL A 519 -30.79 6.38 7.15
C VAL A 519 -29.61 5.40 7.12
N VAL A 520 -29.64 4.48 6.16
CA VAL A 520 -28.52 3.59 5.83
C VAL A 520 -27.92 4.01 4.49
N VAL A 521 -26.61 4.24 4.46
CA VAL A 521 -25.84 4.49 3.24
C VAL A 521 -25.00 3.25 2.91
N LEU A 522 -25.11 2.75 1.69
CA LEU A 522 -24.31 1.64 1.17
C LEU A 522 -23.30 2.15 0.14
N GLU A 523 -22.01 1.95 0.38
CA GLU A 523 -20.93 2.33 -0.52
C GLU A 523 -20.24 1.09 -1.09
N ALA A 524 -20.07 1.04 -2.41
CA ALA A 524 -19.48 -0.09 -3.12
C ALA A 524 -17.97 -0.22 -2.92
N GLY A 525 -17.30 0.87 -2.56
CA GLY A 525 -15.87 0.94 -2.31
C GLY A 525 -15.46 0.94 -0.84
N PRO A 526 -14.16 0.74 -0.56
CA PRO A 526 -13.61 0.89 0.78
C PRO A 526 -13.46 2.37 1.19
N VAL A 527 -13.03 2.60 2.44
CA VAL A 527 -12.62 3.92 2.92
C VAL A 527 -11.23 4.25 2.38
N LEU A 528 -11.06 5.45 1.83
CA LEU A 528 -9.74 5.96 1.42
C LEU A 528 -9.03 6.57 2.64
N ALA A 529 -7.91 5.99 3.06
CA ALA A 529 -7.11 6.54 4.16
C ALA A 529 -6.13 7.61 3.65
N GLN A 530 -5.59 8.43 4.55
CA GLN A 530 -4.68 9.52 4.18
C GLN A 530 -3.37 9.03 3.54
N HIS A 531 -2.90 7.83 3.89
CA HIS A 531 -1.73 7.21 3.25
C HIS A 531 -2.02 6.71 1.82
N ASP A 532 -3.27 6.34 1.52
CA ASP A 532 -3.68 5.91 0.17
C ASP A 532 -3.66 7.07 -0.85
N LYS A 533 -3.69 8.34 -0.37
CA LYS A 533 -3.66 9.53 -1.22
C LYS A 533 -2.25 9.86 -1.77
N GLY A 534 -1.21 9.24 -1.22
CA GLY A 534 0.20 9.44 -1.63
C GLY A 534 0.85 8.23 -2.31
N GLY A 535 0.07 7.18 -2.60
CA GLY A 535 0.55 5.94 -3.21
C GLY A 535 0.82 6.05 -4.71
N GLU A 536 1.28 4.95 -5.31
CA GLU A 536 1.46 4.86 -6.76
C GLU A 536 0.11 5.07 -7.48
N ALA A 537 0.08 5.90 -8.53
CA ALA A 537 -1.15 6.26 -9.23
C ALA A 537 -1.87 5.03 -9.82
N GLY A 538 -1.12 4.03 -10.30
CA GLY A 538 -1.68 2.77 -10.81
C GLY A 538 -2.42 1.96 -9.74
N GLU A 539 -1.83 1.80 -8.56
CA GLU A 539 -2.44 1.10 -7.42
C GLU A 539 -3.71 1.82 -6.93
N THR A 540 -3.67 3.15 -6.88
CA THR A 540 -4.82 3.98 -6.49
C THR A 540 -5.97 3.82 -7.49
N LEU A 541 -5.67 3.88 -8.79
CA LEU A 541 -6.66 3.63 -9.86
C LEU A 541 -7.26 2.23 -9.77
N ALA A 542 -6.42 1.20 -9.60
CA ALA A 542 -6.84 -0.19 -9.48
C ALA A 542 -7.81 -0.45 -8.31
N ARG A 543 -7.56 0.19 -7.17
CA ARG A 543 -8.33 -0.05 -5.92
C ARG A 543 -9.62 0.77 -5.84
N PHE A 544 -9.53 2.05 -6.17
CA PHE A 544 -10.56 3.04 -5.84
C PHE A 544 -11.38 3.51 -7.03
N PHE A 545 -11.10 3.04 -8.24
CA PHE A 545 -11.92 3.31 -9.42
C PHE A 545 -12.51 2.04 -9.98
N TRP A 546 -13.69 2.16 -10.58
CA TRP A 546 -14.29 1.07 -11.31
C TRP A 546 -13.38 0.62 -12.48
N ASP A 547 -13.26 -0.70 -12.63
CA ASP A 547 -12.46 -1.35 -13.68
C ASP A 547 -11.00 -0.83 -13.72
N GLY A 548 -10.46 -0.50 -12.55
CA GLY A 548 -9.10 0.02 -12.38
C GLY A 548 -8.83 1.35 -13.05
N GLY A 549 -9.88 2.18 -13.25
CA GLY A 549 -9.77 3.44 -13.99
C GLY A 549 -9.82 3.27 -15.52
N LEU A 550 -10.01 2.04 -16.02
CA LEU A 550 -10.05 1.73 -17.45
C LEU A 550 -11.47 1.48 -17.97
N ARG A 551 -12.51 1.87 -17.20
CA ARG A 551 -13.91 1.78 -17.64
C ARG A 551 -14.13 2.64 -18.87
N THR A 552 -14.30 2.01 -20.03
CA THR A 552 -14.46 2.69 -21.32
C THR A 552 -15.84 2.49 -21.94
N THR A 553 -16.23 3.41 -22.80
CA THR A 553 -17.41 3.31 -23.67
C THR A 553 -17.10 2.53 -24.96
N ARG A 554 -18.16 2.03 -25.60
CA ARG A 554 -18.19 1.57 -26.99
C ARG A 554 -18.86 2.65 -27.86
N GLY A 555 -18.69 2.63 -29.17
CA GLY A 555 -19.25 3.64 -30.08
C GLY A 555 -18.22 4.09 -31.11
N ASN A 556 -18.46 5.25 -31.72
CA ASN A 556 -17.52 5.89 -32.65
C ASN A 556 -16.25 6.43 -31.96
N VAL A 557 -16.22 6.44 -30.62
CA VAL A 557 -15.05 6.79 -29.83
C VAL A 557 -14.90 5.84 -28.63
N ARG A 558 -13.67 5.72 -28.11
CA ARG A 558 -13.35 5.00 -26.87
C ARG A 558 -13.05 6.04 -25.80
N LEU A 559 -14.07 6.35 -25.00
CA LEU A 559 -13.98 7.39 -24.00
C LEU A 559 -13.81 6.73 -22.61
N PRO A 560 -12.61 6.80 -22.00
CA PRO A 560 -12.37 6.31 -20.65
C PRO A 560 -13.03 7.23 -19.62
N THR A 561 -13.63 6.61 -18.59
CA THR A 561 -14.33 7.30 -17.51
C THR A 561 -13.78 6.88 -16.15
N LEU A 562 -13.27 7.84 -15.37
CA LEU A 562 -12.80 7.58 -14.01
C LEU A 562 -13.96 7.68 -13.02
N GLN A 563 -14.65 6.56 -12.80
CA GLN A 563 -15.71 6.49 -11.80
C GLN A 563 -15.17 5.97 -10.47
N ALA A 564 -15.10 6.84 -9.47
CA ALA A 564 -14.66 6.48 -8.13
C ALA A 564 -15.61 5.46 -7.47
N ARG A 565 -15.01 4.52 -6.75
CA ARG A 565 -15.61 3.46 -5.94
C ARG A 565 -14.90 3.49 -4.58
N CYS A 566 -15.24 4.48 -3.76
CA CYS A 566 -14.72 4.67 -2.39
C CYS A 566 -15.68 5.53 -1.56
N LEU A 567 -15.53 5.54 -0.24
CA LEU A 567 -16.33 6.38 0.66
C LEU A 567 -16.15 7.87 0.35
N GLY A 568 -17.22 8.52 -0.11
CA GLY A 568 -17.24 9.89 -0.65
C GLY A 568 -17.37 9.98 -2.18
N GLY A 569 -17.21 8.86 -2.89
CA GLY A 569 -17.33 8.76 -4.35
C GLY A 569 -16.44 9.76 -5.09
N GLY A 570 -16.96 10.35 -6.18
CA GLY A 570 -16.21 11.30 -7.01
C GLY A 570 -15.71 12.54 -6.27
N SER A 571 -16.32 12.91 -5.14
CA SER A 571 -15.90 14.07 -4.34
C SER A 571 -14.51 13.92 -3.71
N VAL A 572 -14.01 12.69 -3.58
CA VAL A 572 -12.69 12.40 -3.02
C VAL A 572 -11.56 12.81 -3.96
N PHE A 573 -11.80 12.76 -5.27
CA PHE A 573 -10.77 12.97 -6.29
C PHE A 573 -10.93 14.28 -7.06
N ASP A 574 -12.15 14.76 -7.22
CA ASP A 574 -12.47 15.98 -8.00
C ASP A 574 -12.16 17.29 -7.25
N SER A 575 -11.34 17.22 -6.17
CA SER A 575 -10.88 18.36 -5.35
C SER A 575 -11.98 19.32 -4.87
N ALA A 576 -13.25 18.88 -4.90
CA ALA A 576 -14.46 19.66 -4.66
C ALA A 576 -14.52 20.98 -5.45
N ILE A 577 -14.29 20.90 -6.77
CA ILE A 577 -14.43 22.03 -7.69
C ILE A 577 -15.86 22.54 -7.69
N ARG A 578 -16.01 23.85 -7.51
CA ARG A 578 -17.31 24.52 -7.39
C ARG A 578 -17.52 25.47 -8.55
N MET A 579 -18.50 25.13 -9.37
CA MET A 579 -18.99 25.98 -10.43
C MET A 579 -20.51 25.88 -10.42
N ARG A 580 -21.19 27.01 -10.32
CA ARG A 580 -22.65 27.07 -10.43
C ARG A 580 -23.00 26.97 -11.92
N ALA A 581 -23.98 26.12 -12.24
CA ALA A 581 -24.53 26.08 -13.59
C ALA A 581 -25.14 27.45 -13.96
N PRO A 582 -24.93 27.95 -15.19
CA PRO A 582 -25.53 29.19 -15.67
C PRO A 582 -27.07 29.18 -15.64
N ASP A 583 -27.68 30.34 -15.44
CA ASP A 583 -29.14 30.48 -15.29
C ASP A 583 -29.96 29.93 -16.47
N PHE A 584 -29.42 29.98 -17.69
CA PHE A 584 -30.10 29.48 -18.87
C PHE A 584 -30.27 27.95 -18.86
N VAL A 585 -29.41 27.21 -18.15
CA VAL A 585 -29.50 25.75 -18.02
C VAL A 585 -30.81 25.37 -17.33
N PHE A 586 -31.16 26.07 -16.24
CA PHE A 586 -32.37 25.77 -15.50
C PHE A 586 -33.64 26.19 -16.24
N ARG A 587 -33.57 27.29 -17.01
CA ARG A 587 -34.65 27.65 -17.94
C ARG A 587 -34.83 26.58 -19.00
N GLN A 588 -33.76 26.08 -19.59
CA GLN A 588 -33.82 24.99 -20.56
C GLN A 588 -34.47 23.73 -19.98
N TRP A 589 -34.06 23.27 -18.79
CA TRP A 589 -34.65 22.08 -18.17
C TRP A 589 -36.13 22.28 -17.80
N ALA A 590 -36.52 23.49 -17.38
CA ALA A 590 -37.91 23.82 -17.12
C ALA A 590 -38.75 23.85 -18.41
N ASP A 591 -38.30 24.58 -19.43
CA ASP A 591 -39.08 24.86 -20.64
C ASP A 591 -39.11 23.68 -21.61
N VAL A 592 -38.02 22.91 -21.73
CA VAL A 592 -37.86 21.82 -22.72
C VAL A 592 -38.25 20.46 -22.13
N ASP A 593 -37.84 20.20 -20.89
CA ASP A 593 -38.01 18.90 -20.23
C ASP A 593 -39.14 18.90 -19.20
N GLY A 594 -39.73 20.07 -18.91
CA GLY A 594 -40.86 20.20 -17.98
C GLY A 594 -40.45 19.97 -16.53
N VAL A 595 -39.22 20.33 -16.14
CA VAL A 595 -38.77 20.15 -14.75
C VAL A 595 -39.39 21.22 -13.86
N ASP A 596 -40.39 20.81 -13.09
CA ASP A 596 -41.15 21.68 -12.19
C ASP A 596 -40.30 22.25 -11.05
N GLY A 597 -40.57 23.50 -10.66
CA GLY A 597 -39.99 24.12 -9.47
C GLY A 597 -38.47 24.25 -9.53
N LEU A 598 -37.92 24.48 -10.72
CA LEU A 598 -36.51 24.72 -10.97
C LEU A 598 -36.33 26.10 -11.61
N SER A 599 -35.59 26.97 -10.93
CA SER A 599 -35.16 28.27 -11.46
C SER A 599 -33.78 28.61 -10.89
N ALA A 600 -33.09 29.57 -11.51
CA ALA A 600 -31.84 30.08 -10.98
C ALA A 600 -31.97 30.54 -9.52
N GLU A 601 -33.06 31.23 -9.17
CA GLU A 601 -33.33 31.71 -7.82
C GLU A 601 -33.53 30.55 -6.83
N VAL A 602 -34.32 29.54 -7.20
CA VAL A 602 -34.53 28.35 -6.36
C VAL A 602 -33.21 27.61 -6.15
N MET A 603 -32.45 27.40 -7.23
CA MET A 603 -31.17 26.71 -7.17
C MET A 603 -30.13 27.49 -6.38
N ALA A 604 -30.11 28.83 -6.43
CA ALA A 604 -29.22 29.67 -5.65
C ALA A 604 -29.32 29.38 -4.14
N ARG A 605 -30.54 29.22 -3.61
CA ARG A 605 -30.75 28.90 -2.18
C ARG A 605 -30.13 27.56 -1.78
N HIS A 606 -30.22 26.57 -2.66
CA HIS A 606 -29.64 25.25 -2.44
C HIS A 606 -28.12 25.26 -2.65
N TYR A 607 -27.62 26.01 -3.64
CA TYR A 607 -26.19 26.26 -3.81
C TYR A 607 -25.60 26.91 -2.56
N ASP A 608 -26.20 27.98 -2.03
CA ASP A 608 -25.74 28.66 -0.82
C ASP A 608 -25.75 27.75 0.40
N ALA A 609 -26.74 26.85 0.52
CA ALA A 609 -26.79 25.87 1.60
C ALA A 609 -25.62 24.86 1.50
N VAL A 610 -25.39 24.32 0.31
CA VAL A 610 -24.32 23.34 0.03
C VAL A 610 -22.93 23.97 0.14
N GLU A 611 -22.73 25.19 -0.37
CA GLU A 611 -21.44 25.88 -0.33
C GLU A 611 -21.04 26.29 1.09
N ARG A 612 -22.01 26.77 1.91
CA ARG A 612 -21.78 27.04 3.34
C ARG A 612 -21.41 25.75 4.06
N PHE A 613 -22.13 24.68 3.78
CA PHE A 613 -21.85 23.35 4.34
C PHE A 613 -20.43 22.87 3.99
N MET A 614 -19.96 23.11 2.77
CA MET A 614 -18.64 22.67 2.34
C MET A 614 -17.51 23.71 2.56
N GLY A 615 -17.75 24.88 3.17
CA GLY A 615 -16.71 25.89 3.42
C GLY A 615 -15.97 26.41 2.18
N ALA A 616 -16.70 26.93 1.19
CA ALA A 616 -16.15 27.37 -0.11
C ALA A 616 -15.20 28.57 0.00
N HIS A 617 -14.07 28.53 -0.69
CA HIS A 617 -13.29 29.73 -1.03
C HIS A 617 -12.49 29.53 -2.32
N PRO A 618 -12.16 30.63 -3.02
CA PRO A 618 -11.23 30.60 -4.15
C PRO A 618 -9.89 30.00 -3.74
N VAL A 619 -9.25 29.26 -4.66
CA VAL A 619 -7.88 28.79 -4.49
C VAL A 619 -6.95 29.99 -4.47
N GLY A 620 -6.21 30.17 -3.38
CA GLY A 620 -5.22 31.24 -3.22
C GLY A 620 -4.04 31.07 -4.17
N ASP A 621 -3.42 32.20 -4.54
CA ASP A 621 -2.31 32.24 -5.49
C ASP A 621 -1.10 31.41 -5.00
N GLU A 622 -0.94 31.28 -3.68
CA GLU A 622 0.17 30.57 -3.03
C GLU A 622 0.21 29.05 -3.28
N VAL A 623 -0.92 28.44 -3.68
CA VAL A 623 -1.01 27.00 -3.96
C VAL A 623 -1.21 26.68 -5.44
N GLN A 624 -1.23 27.68 -6.33
CA GLN A 624 -1.51 27.49 -7.75
C GLN A 624 -0.42 26.68 -8.45
N GLY A 625 0.85 27.03 -8.23
CA GLY A 625 1.99 26.43 -8.91
C GLY A 625 2.14 26.86 -10.37
N ARG A 626 3.33 26.64 -10.91
CA ARG A 626 3.78 27.22 -12.18
C ARG A 626 2.88 26.94 -13.38
N ARG A 627 2.35 25.71 -13.49
CA ARG A 627 1.44 25.31 -14.58
C ARG A 627 0.18 26.19 -14.66
N ASN A 628 -0.41 26.52 -13.51
CA ASN A 628 -1.63 27.30 -13.43
C ASN A 628 -1.35 28.79 -13.69
N GLU A 629 -0.21 29.29 -13.21
CA GLU A 629 0.27 30.65 -13.51
C GLU A 629 0.48 30.87 -15.02
N LEU A 630 1.10 29.91 -15.70
CA LEU A 630 1.30 29.96 -17.16
C LEU A 630 -0.03 29.94 -17.92
N PHE A 631 -1.01 29.15 -17.45
CA PHE A 631 -2.35 29.13 -18.04
C PHE A 631 -3.02 30.50 -17.95
N ARG A 632 -2.98 31.11 -16.76
CA ARG A 632 -3.54 32.45 -16.52
C ARG A 632 -2.86 33.48 -17.42
N ALA A 633 -1.53 33.48 -17.47
CA ALA A 633 -0.76 34.42 -18.29
C ALA A 633 -1.08 34.28 -19.79
N GLY A 634 -1.12 33.06 -20.32
CA GLY A 634 -1.49 32.80 -21.71
C GLY A 634 -2.91 33.26 -22.02
N ALA A 635 -3.87 32.95 -21.16
CA ALA A 635 -5.25 33.36 -21.33
C ALA A 635 -5.43 34.89 -21.28
N GLU A 636 -4.88 35.56 -20.26
CA GLU A 636 -4.97 37.02 -20.09
C GLU A 636 -4.31 37.78 -21.24
N SER A 637 -3.18 37.27 -21.76
CA SER A 637 -2.46 37.88 -22.90
C SER A 637 -3.29 37.90 -24.19
N LEU A 638 -4.22 36.96 -24.34
CA LEU A 638 -5.16 36.87 -25.46
C LEU A 638 -6.52 37.52 -25.15
N GLY A 639 -6.67 38.17 -23.98
CA GLY A 639 -7.88 38.88 -23.59
C GLY A 639 -8.99 38.00 -23.02
N TYR A 640 -8.71 36.75 -22.65
CA TYR A 640 -9.69 35.88 -22.01
C TYR A 640 -9.94 36.27 -20.55
N ARG A 641 -11.20 36.15 -20.12
CA ARG A 641 -11.56 36.24 -18.70
C ARG A 641 -11.23 34.93 -17.99
N VAL A 642 -10.37 35.01 -16.99
CA VAL A 642 -9.88 33.88 -16.19
C VAL A 642 -10.38 34.01 -14.76
N GLU A 643 -10.85 32.91 -14.17
CA GLU A 643 -11.26 32.86 -12.77
C GLU A 643 -10.59 31.67 -12.05
N PRO A 644 -10.18 31.83 -10.78
CA PRO A 644 -9.70 30.71 -9.99
C PRO A 644 -10.87 29.80 -9.59
N PHE A 645 -10.65 28.49 -9.57
CA PHE A 645 -11.64 27.57 -9.05
C PHE A 645 -11.87 27.78 -7.54
N CYS A 646 -13.10 27.58 -7.07
CA CYS A 646 -13.42 27.51 -5.65
C CYS A 646 -13.31 26.07 -5.12
N ARG A 647 -12.73 25.88 -3.93
CA ARG A 647 -12.52 24.57 -3.29
C ARG A 647 -12.94 24.53 -1.82
N ASN A 648 -12.89 23.34 -1.23
CA ASN A 648 -13.07 23.11 0.21
C ASN A 648 -11.78 23.46 0.96
N GLY A 649 -11.84 24.31 1.99
CA GLY A 649 -10.72 24.47 2.92
C GLY A 649 -11.07 24.17 4.38
N GLN A 650 -12.01 23.27 4.61
CA GLN A 650 -12.08 22.53 5.87
C GLN A 650 -11.74 21.05 5.63
N ASN A 651 -10.76 20.53 6.37
CA ASN A 651 -10.41 19.10 6.46
C ASN A 651 -11.54 18.23 7.08
N CYS A 652 -12.79 18.68 7.04
CA CYS A 652 -13.95 17.96 7.55
C CYS A 652 -14.57 17.13 6.43
N SER A 653 -14.57 15.80 6.57
CA SER A 653 -15.26 14.93 5.62
C SER A 653 -16.78 15.11 5.77
N VAL A 654 -17.49 15.34 4.67
CA VAL A 654 -18.96 15.43 4.59
C VAL A 654 -19.64 14.21 5.22
N VAL A 655 -18.96 13.05 5.21
CA VAL A 655 -19.38 11.83 5.91
C VAL A 655 -19.42 12.01 7.42
N SER A 656 -18.50 12.75 8.04
CA SER A 656 -18.48 13.00 9.48
C SER A 656 -19.76 13.67 9.96
N GLU A 657 -20.31 14.61 9.19
CA GLU A 657 -21.56 15.28 9.54
C GLU A 657 -22.79 14.39 9.38
N LEU A 658 -22.81 13.50 8.38
CA LEU A 658 -23.85 12.46 8.27
C LEU A 658 -23.86 11.55 9.51
N LEU A 659 -22.68 11.12 9.97
CA LEU A 659 -22.56 10.26 11.15
C LEU A 659 -23.03 10.99 12.42
N ALA A 660 -22.69 12.28 12.55
CA ALA A 660 -23.16 13.13 13.62
C ALA A 660 -24.69 13.31 13.61
N ALA A 661 -25.30 13.36 12.43
CA ALA A 661 -26.74 13.49 12.26
C ALA A 661 -27.53 12.20 12.52
N GLY A 662 -26.89 11.05 12.67
CA GLY A 662 -27.61 9.80 12.92
C GLY A 662 -27.29 8.66 11.95
N GLY A 663 -26.74 8.97 10.78
CA GLY A 663 -26.62 8.03 9.66
C GLY A 663 -25.74 6.83 9.95
N ARG A 664 -26.05 5.69 9.31
CA ARG A 664 -25.26 4.46 9.33
C ARG A 664 -24.66 4.22 7.96
N VAL A 665 -23.35 3.99 7.87
CA VAL A 665 -22.65 3.80 6.60
C VAL A 665 -22.04 2.40 6.54
N TYR A 666 -22.19 1.71 5.42
CA TYR A 666 -21.63 0.38 5.17
C TYR A 666 -20.81 0.42 3.89
N THR A 667 -19.52 0.14 3.98
CA THR A 667 -18.57 0.21 2.86
C THR A 667 -18.28 -1.17 2.29
N SER A 668 -17.68 -1.22 1.10
CA SER A 668 -17.44 -2.47 0.37
C SER A 668 -18.74 -3.25 0.07
N VAL A 669 -19.90 -2.59 0.02
CA VAL A 669 -21.21 -3.20 -0.26
C VAL A 669 -21.64 -2.86 -1.69
N HIS A 670 -21.58 -3.84 -2.57
CA HIS A 670 -22.06 -3.72 -3.95
C HIS A 670 -23.55 -4.12 -4.01
N VAL A 671 -24.41 -3.16 -4.37
CA VAL A 671 -25.84 -3.39 -4.61
C VAL A 671 -26.09 -3.89 -6.02
N ASP A 672 -26.69 -5.07 -6.17
CA ASP A 672 -26.99 -5.64 -7.50
C ASP A 672 -28.32 -5.14 -8.06
N LYS A 673 -29.36 -5.10 -7.21
CA LYS A 673 -30.75 -4.77 -7.60
C LYS A 673 -31.60 -4.35 -6.41
N ALA A 674 -32.70 -3.65 -6.71
CA ALA A 674 -33.79 -3.40 -5.79
C ALA A 674 -34.62 -4.68 -5.54
N VAL A 675 -35.22 -4.77 -4.36
CA VAL A 675 -36.20 -5.80 -3.99
C VAL A 675 -37.57 -5.25 -4.29
N MET A 676 -38.28 -5.88 -5.22
CA MET A 676 -39.61 -5.43 -5.67
C MET A 676 -40.70 -6.33 -5.11
N ASP A 677 -41.80 -5.70 -4.68
CA ASP A 677 -43.11 -6.30 -4.42
C ASP A 677 -44.11 -5.62 -5.35
N ARG A 678 -44.45 -6.28 -6.47
CA ARG A 678 -45.13 -5.68 -7.63
C ARG A 678 -44.39 -4.43 -8.13
N ASN A 679 -45.01 -3.27 -8.07
CA ASN A 679 -44.45 -1.98 -8.46
C ASN A 679 -43.73 -1.26 -7.31
N ARG A 680 -43.76 -1.79 -6.08
CA ARG A 680 -43.18 -1.13 -4.91
C ARG A 680 -41.80 -1.67 -4.57
N VAL A 681 -40.85 -0.76 -4.38
CA VAL A 681 -39.51 -1.11 -3.90
C VAL A 681 -39.53 -1.21 -2.37
N ARG A 682 -39.00 -2.32 -1.85
CA ARG A 682 -38.92 -2.63 -0.41
C ARG A 682 -37.51 -2.55 0.15
N GLY A 683 -36.54 -2.12 -0.66
CA GLY A 683 -35.13 -2.08 -0.30
C GLY A 683 -34.25 -2.68 -1.39
N VAL A 684 -33.08 -3.20 -1.02
CA VAL A 684 -32.03 -3.65 -1.97
C VAL A 684 -31.36 -4.96 -1.56
N ARG A 685 -30.77 -5.64 -2.54
CA ARG A 685 -29.89 -6.81 -2.32
C ARG A 685 -28.56 -6.65 -3.05
N GLY A 686 -27.54 -7.24 -2.45
CA GLY A 686 -26.17 -7.11 -2.92
C GLY A 686 -25.23 -8.13 -2.29
N ALA A 687 -23.94 -7.82 -2.34
CA ALA A 687 -22.92 -8.51 -1.57
C ALA A 687 -21.84 -7.56 -1.05
N VAL A 688 -21.21 -7.98 0.03
CA VAL A 688 -19.92 -7.45 0.46
C VAL A 688 -18.85 -7.94 -0.51
N ILE A 689 -17.99 -7.02 -0.96
CA ILE A 689 -16.87 -7.28 -1.87
C ILE A 689 -15.57 -7.06 -1.12
N ASP A 690 -14.68 -8.05 -1.13
CA ASP A 690 -13.33 -7.88 -0.62
C ASP A 690 -12.60 -6.80 -1.44
N PRO A 691 -12.14 -5.71 -0.81
CA PRO A 691 -11.51 -4.60 -1.53
C PRO A 691 -10.16 -4.97 -2.14
N ILE A 692 -9.49 -6.04 -1.67
CA ILE A 692 -8.20 -6.50 -2.19
C ILE A 692 -8.41 -7.54 -3.28
N THR A 693 -9.19 -8.59 -3.00
CA THR A 693 -9.35 -9.72 -3.92
C THR A 693 -10.47 -9.55 -4.95
N GLY A 694 -11.37 -8.59 -4.74
CA GLY A 694 -12.57 -8.39 -5.56
C GLY A 694 -13.64 -9.48 -5.41
N ARG A 695 -13.44 -10.45 -4.50
CA ARG A 695 -14.37 -11.58 -4.31
C ARG A 695 -15.62 -11.15 -3.55
N ARG A 696 -16.76 -11.73 -3.91
CA ARG A 696 -18.01 -11.60 -3.13
C ARG A 696 -17.90 -12.45 -1.87
N THR A 697 -17.97 -11.86 -0.69
CA THR A 697 -17.74 -12.54 0.59
C THR A 697 -19.04 -12.84 1.34
N HIS A 698 -19.93 -11.85 1.49
CA HIS A 698 -21.18 -12.00 2.24
C HIS A 698 -22.38 -11.48 1.45
N ARG A 699 -23.55 -12.11 1.61
CA ARG A 699 -24.81 -11.58 1.04
C ARG A 699 -25.30 -10.38 1.84
N VAL A 700 -25.88 -9.40 1.14
CA VAL A 700 -26.48 -8.21 1.74
C VAL A 700 -27.94 -8.11 1.35
N ARG A 701 -28.81 -7.82 2.32
CA ARG A 701 -30.20 -7.42 2.15
C ARG A 701 -30.47 -6.22 3.06
N VAL A 702 -31.06 -5.18 2.50
CA VAL A 702 -31.57 -4.05 3.27
C VAL A 702 -33.05 -3.92 2.93
N ASP A 703 -33.89 -3.95 3.95
CA ASP A 703 -35.32 -3.65 3.84
C ASP A 703 -35.53 -2.17 4.25
N ALA A 704 -36.19 -1.41 3.40
CA ALA A 704 -36.34 0.04 3.55
C ALA A 704 -37.71 0.51 3.05
N ARG A 705 -38.26 1.57 3.67
CA ARG A 705 -39.50 2.20 3.21
C ARG A 705 -39.30 3.02 1.95
N CYS A 706 -38.10 3.55 1.76
CA CYS A 706 -37.68 4.30 0.58
C CYS A 706 -36.26 3.90 0.19
N THR A 707 -36.01 3.71 -1.10
CA THR A 707 -34.66 3.51 -1.64
C THR A 707 -34.29 4.68 -2.54
N VAL A 708 -33.15 5.31 -2.29
CA VAL A 708 -32.60 6.38 -3.13
C VAL A 708 -31.32 5.90 -3.79
N LEU A 709 -31.31 5.85 -5.11
CA LEU A 709 -30.15 5.45 -5.91
C LEU A 709 -29.26 6.67 -6.17
N CYS A 710 -28.10 6.68 -5.52
CA CYS A 710 -27.04 7.68 -5.69
C CYS A 710 -25.76 7.00 -6.24
N ALA A 711 -25.93 5.94 -7.02
CA ALA A 711 -24.84 5.03 -7.42
C ALA A 711 -24.01 5.58 -8.59
N GLY A 712 -24.40 6.74 -9.13
CA GLY A 712 -23.78 7.40 -10.27
C GLY A 712 -24.48 7.05 -11.58
N ALA A 713 -24.37 7.96 -12.55
CA ALA A 713 -25.11 7.90 -13.83
C ALA A 713 -24.88 6.59 -14.64
N LEU A 714 -23.79 5.86 -14.44
CA LEU A 714 -23.61 4.58 -15.13
C LEU A 714 -24.16 3.37 -14.35
N SER A 715 -24.29 3.45 -13.03
CA SER A 715 -24.68 2.31 -12.18
C SER A 715 -26.16 2.33 -11.79
N SER A 716 -26.72 3.50 -11.46
CA SER A 716 -28.15 3.65 -11.13
C SER A 716 -29.09 3.07 -12.21
N PRO A 717 -28.93 3.35 -13.53
CA PRO A 717 -29.77 2.72 -14.55
C PRO A 717 -29.60 1.19 -14.63
N LEU A 718 -28.40 0.66 -14.33
CA LEU A 718 -28.15 -0.78 -14.35
C LEU A 718 -28.81 -1.49 -13.17
N ILE A 719 -28.83 -0.87 -11.98
CA ILE A 719 -29.56 -1.38 -10.82
C ILE A 719 -31.06 -1.47 -11.14
N LEU A 720 -31.64 -0.43 -11.74
CA LEU A 720 -33.06 -0.44 -12.16
C LEU A 720 -33.34 -1.52 -13.22
N GLN A 721 -32.49 -1.65 -14.25
CA GLN A 721 -32.62 -2.71 -15.26
C GLN A 721 -32.52 -4.12 -14.64
N ARG A 722 -31.57 -4.37 -13.72
CA ARG A 722 -31.42 -5.66 -12.99
C ARG A 722 -32.60 -5.95 -12.05
N SER A 723 -33.28 -4.89 -11.61
CA SER A 723 -34.49 -4.99 -10.80
C SER A 723 -35.71 -5.40 -11.64
N GLY A 724 -35.64 -5.24 -12.97
CA GLY A 724 -36.74 -5.57 -13.88
C GLY A 724 -37.55 -4.36 -14.32
N HIS A 725 -37.10 -3.14 -14.04
CA HIS A 725 -37.72 -1.93 -14.58
C HIS A 725 -37.43 -1.81 -16.08
N ARG A 726 -38.47 -1.55 -16.87
CA ARG A 726 -38.44 -1.54 -18.34
C ARG A 726 -39.07 -0.27 -18.88
N ALA A 727 -38.37 0.85 -18.76
CA ALA A 727 -38.68 2.07 -19.48
C ALA A 727 -37.72 2.21 -20.68
N ASP A 728 -38.22 2.60 -21.85
CA ASP A 728 -37.41 2.68 -23.07
C ASP A 728 -36.29 3.73 -22.95
N CYS A 729 -36.59 4.83 -22.25
CA CYS A 729 -35.66 5.91 -21.94
C CYS A 729 -34.59 5.53 -20.90
N LEU A 730 -34.78 4.46 -20.11
CA LEU A 730 -33.90 4.08 -19.00
C LEU A 730 -32.47 3.84 -19.48
N GLY A 731 -31.51 4.66 -19.04
CA GLY A 731 -30.10 4.58 -19.41
C GLY A 731 -29.79 5.04 -20.84
N GLY A 732 -30.78 5.57 -21.58
CA GLY A 732 -30.65 5.90 -23.01
C GLY A 732 -30.11 7.29 -23.32
N ASN A 733 -29.98 8.15 -22.30
CA ASN A 733 -29.51 9.53 -22.42
C ASN A 733 -28.20 9.74 -21.65
N VAL A 734 -27.23 8.82 -21.80
CA VAL A 734 -25.91 9.04 -21.17
C VAL A 734 -25.22 10.18 -21.91
N ARG A 735 -24.98 11.27 -21.20
CA ARG A 735 -24.28 12.46 -21.66
C ARG A 735 -22.98 12.62 -20.89
N MET A 736 -22.02 13.30 -21.51
CA MET A 736 -20.72 13.58 -20.93
C MET A 736 -20.24 14.96 -21.37
N HIS A 737 -19.21 15.50 -20.70
CA HIS A 737 -18.41 16.60 -21.25
C HIS A 737 -17.15 16.00 -21.89
N PRO A 738 -17.11 15.78 -23.23
CA PRO A 738 -15.92 15.30 -23.89
C PRO A 738 -14.77 16.28 -23.66
N SER A 739 -13.59 15.78 -23.28
CA SER A 739 -12.41 16.60 -23.06
C SER A 739 -11.21 16.08 -23.82
N ALA A 740 -10.36 17.00 -24.28
CA ALA A 740 -9.08 16.72 -24.91
C ALA A 740 -7.99 17.54 -24.23
N ILE A 741 -6.76 17.03 -24.21
CA ILE A 741 -5.60 17.67 -23.57
C ILE A 741 -4.59 18.06 -24.64
N VAL A 742 -4.09 19.29 -24.55
CA VAL A 742 -2.93 19.77 -25.31
C VAL A 742 -1.78 19.99 -24.33
N PHE A 743 -0.57 19.61 -24.71
CA PHE A 743 0.62 19.79 -23.88
C PHE A 743 1.51 20.89 -24.46
N GLY A 744 1.92 21.85 -23.63
CA GLY A 744 3.00 22.78 -23.95
C GLY A 744 4.31 22.36 -23.29
N ILE A 745 5.42 22.49 -23.98
CA ILE A 745 6.78 22.33 -23.42
C ILE A 745 7.40 23.72 -23.28
N PHE A 746 7.93 23.99 -22.10
CA PHE A 746 8.62 25.24 -21.77
C PHE A 746 10.13 25.01 -21.62
N ASP A 747 10.92 26.08 -21.61
CA ASP A 747 12.35 25.98 -21.33
C ASP A 747 12.64 25.80 -19.84
N ASP A 748 11.81 26.40 -18.99
CA ASP A 748 11.87 26.31 -17.52
C ASP A 748 11.14 25.08 -16.97
N ASP A 749 11.46 24.71 -15.73
CA ASP A 749 10.74 23.64 -15.01
C ASP A 749 9.32 24.10 -14.66
N VAL A 750 8.34 23.25 -14.99
CA VAL A 750 6.90 23.51 -14.75
C VAL A 750 6.39 22.61 -13.62
N SER A 751 6.95 21.41 -13.47
CA SER A 751 6.52 20.36 -12.56
C SER A 751 5.00 20.17 -12.57
N PRO A 752 4.42 19.60 -13.65
CA PRO A 752 2.95 19.50 -13.83
C PRO A 752 2.19 18.70 -12.77
N TRP A 753 2.88 18.00 -11.87
CA TRP A 753 2.33 17.34 -10.67
C TRP A 753 2.36 18.22 -9.40
N SER A 754 2.84 19.45 -9.49
CA SER A 754 2.86 20.42 -8.39
C SER A 754 1.71 21.43 -8.52
N GLY A 755 1.35 22.04 -7.40
CA GLY A 755 0.28 23.03 -7.31
C GLY A 755 -1.15 22.46 -7.40
N ALA A 756 -2.14 23.35 -7.40
CA ALA A 756 -3.55 23.01 -7.32
C ALA A 756 -4.02 22.21 -8.55
N THR A 757 -4.70 21.08 -8.34
CA THR A 757 -5.19 20.14 -9.38
C THR A 757 -5.78 20.77 -10.66
N GLN A 758 -6.81 21.60 -10.53
CA GLN A 758 -7.30 22.56 -11.54
C GLN A 758 -7.31 23.96 -10.90
N GLY A 759 -6.44 24.85 -11.37
CA GLY A 759 -6.22 26.16 -10.74
C GLY A 759 -7.12 27.26 -11.26
N TYR A 760 -7.15 27.40 -12.58
CA TYR A 760 -7.90 28.42 -13.29
C TYR A 760 -8.71 27.83 -14.45
N HIS A 761 -9.78 28.52 -14.83
CA HIS A 761 -10.55 28.26 -16.04
C HIS A 761 -10.89 29.54 -16.80
N VAL A 762 -11.23 29.39 -18.08
CA VAL A 762 -11.79 30.46 -18.91
C VAL A 762 -13.31 30.39 -18.87
N THR A 763 -13.95 31.48 -18.44
CA THR A 763 -15.43 31.54 -18.30
C THR A 763 -16.12 32.21 -19.49
N GLY A 764 -15.38 32.91 -20.34
CA GLY A 764 -15.93 33.72 -21.44
C GLY A 764 -16.51 32.92 -22.63
N SER A 765 -16.22 31.63 -22.75
CA SER A 765 -16.65 30.78 -23.87
C SER A 765 -17.72 29.75 -23.50
N LEU A 766 -18.33 29.87 -22.30
CA LEU A 766 -19.36 28.94 -21.83
C LEU A 766 -20.58 28.90 -22.76
N ASP A 767 -21.00 30.04 -23.29
CA ASP A 767 -22.15 30.12 -24.22
C ASP A 767 -21.86 29.45 -25.58
N GLU A 768 -20.59 29.32 -25.96
CA GLU A 768 -20.15 28.56 -27.14
C GLU A 768 -20.10 27.05 -26.87
N GLY A 769 -20.26 26.65 -25.61
CA GLY A 769 -20.14 25.26 -25.18
C GLY A 769 -18.69 24.77 -25.05
N ILE A 770 -17.73 25.68 -24.88
CA ILE A 770 -16.30 25.40 -24.76
C ILE A 770 -15.79 25.93 -23.42
N THR A 771 -15.10 25.09 -22.65
CA THR A 771 -14.38 25.51 -21.44
C THR A 771 -12.93 25.10 -21.54
N LEU A 772 -12.03 26.03 -21.21
CA LEU A 772 -10.58 25.80 -21.16
C LEU A 772 -10.12 25.81 -19.71
N GLU A 773 -9.24 24.89 -19.34
CA GLU A 773 -8.74 24.78 -17.97
C GLU A 773 -7.31 24.23 -17.88
N SER A 774 -6.63 24.59 -16.80
CA SER A 774 -5.37 23.96 -16.40
C SER A 774 -5.64 22.61 -15.74
N VAL A 775 -4.86 21.57 -16.06
CA VAL A 775 -5.07 20.22 -15.49
C VAL A 775 -3.79 19.70 -14.82
N TRP A 776 -3.91 19.03 -13.70
CA TRP A 776 -2.80 18.36 -13.03
C TRP A 776 -2.57 16.98 -13.59
N SER A 777 -1.31 16.55 -13.64
CA SER A 777 -0.98 15.19 -14.08
C SER A 777 0.25 14.68 -13.33
N SER A 778 0.15 13.46 -12.80
CA SER A 778 1.29 12.79 -12.16
C SER A 778 2.37 12.40 -13.19
N PRO A 779 3.64 12.21 -12.78
CA PRO A 779 4.67 11.69 -13.67
C PRO A 779 4.27 10.36 -14.32
N SER A 780 3.62 9.47 -13.56
CA SER A 780 3.16 8.16 -14.07
C SER A 780 2.06 8.30 -15.12
N VAL A 781 1.15 9.27 -14.97
CA VAL A 781 0.10 9.55 -15.96
C VAL A 781 0.68 10.25 -17.20
N LEU A 782 1.67 11.13 -17.04
CA LEU A 782 2.36 11.79 -18.16
C LEU A 782 3.28 10.86 -18.94
N GLY A 783 3.75 9.77 -18.33
CA GLY A 783 4.57 8.77 -18.99
C GLY A 783 3.81 7.85 -19.97
N VAL A 784 2.47 7.86 -19.96
CA VAL A 784 1.64 7.01 -20.84
C VAL A 784 1.38 7.66 -22.22
N PRO A 785 1.02 8.96 -22.35
CA PRO A 785 0.54 9.51 -23.62
C PRO A 785 1.61 9.93 -24.65
N PRO A 786 2.75 10.57 -24.31
CA PRO A 786 3.71 11.00 -25.32
C PRO A 786 5.00 10.16 -25.28
N LEU A 787 5.13 9.26 -26.27
CA LEU A 787 6.39 8.57 -26.55
C LEU A 787 7.46 9.61 -26.94
N GLY A 788 8.64 9.54 -26.30
CA GLY A 788 9.81 10.34 -26.69
C GLY A 788 10.04 11.67 -25.96
N VAL A 789 9.15 12.09 -25.06
CA VAL A 789 9.32 13.35 -24.28
C VAL A 789 9.67 13.12 -22.81
N GLY A 790 10.11 11.91 -22.44
CA GLY A 790 10.37 11.53 -21.04
C GLY A 790 11.32 12.49 -20.29
N ALA A 791 12.33 13.02 -20.98
CA ALA A 791 13.26 14.00 -20.42
C ALA A 791 12.64 15.41 -20.25
N GLU A 792 11.58 15.71 -20.99
CA GLU A 792 10.88 17.01 -20.99
C GLU A 792 9.67 17.02 -20.04
N ILE A 793 9.30 15.89 -19.42
CA ILE A 793 8.10 15.74 -18.56
C ILE A 793 8.01 16.82 -17.45
N GLY A 794 9.12 17.19 -16.82
CA GLY A 794 9.14 18.26 -15.81
C GLY A 794 8.81 19.64 -16.38
N ARG A 795 9.08 19.89 -17.66
CA ARG A 795 8.85 21.17 -18.34
C ARG A 795 7.54 21.23 -19.10
N MET A 796 6.71 20.20 -18.99
CA MET A 796 5.43 20.12 -19.67
C MET A 796 4.31 20.76 -18.85
N ALA A 797 3.36 21.41 -19.53
CA ALA A 797 2.11 21.85 -18.95
C ALA A 797 0.93 21.23 -19.74
N PRO A 798 0.10 20.38 -19.11
CA PRO A 798 -1.15 19.92 -19.70
C PRO A 798 -2.29 20.91 -19.45
N TRP A 799 -2.92 21.38 -20.52
CA TRP A 799 -4.17 22.14 -20.46
C TRP A 799 -5.25 21.40 -21.24
N ALA A 800 -6.49 21.48 -20.76
CA ALA A 800 -7.61 20.76 -21.35
C ALA A 800 -8.66 21.71 -21.89
N VAL A 801 -9.30 21.26 -22.95
CA VAL A 801 -10.60 21.75 -23.38
C VAL A 801 -11.63 20.69 -23.02
N TRP A 802 -12.79 21.11 -22.53
CA TRP A 802 -13.98 20.27 -22.53
C TRP A 802 -15.17 20.99 -23.12
N VAL A 803 -16.06 20.22 -23.75
CA VAL A 803 -17.24 20.75 -24.44
C VAL A 803 -18.54 20.25 -23.80
N ASN A 804 -19.64 20.94 -24.06
CA ASN A 804 -20.93 20.63 -23.42
C ASN A 804 -21.54 19.28 -23.81
N GLY A 805 -21.11 18.67 -24.92
CA GLY A 805 -21.59 17.36 -25.36
C GLY A 805 -23.03 17.38 -25.87
N ALA A 806 -23.52 18.54 -26.33
CA ALA A 806 -24.93 18.72 -26.73
C ALA A 806 -25.32 17.84 -27.93
N ASP A 807 -24.38 17.56 -28.83
CA ASP A 807 -24.60 16.75 -30.04
C ASP A 807 -24.19 15.27 -29.84
N SER A 808 -23.65 14.94 -28.65
CA SER A 808 -23.13 13.63 -28.31
C SER A 808 -24.10 12.86 -27.41
N LEU A 809 -24.23 11.55 -27.66
CA LEU A 809 -25.21 10.71 -26.97
C LEU A 809 -24.66 9.32 -26.70
N GLY A 810 -25.03 8.77 -25.55
CA GLY A 810 -24.63 7.43 -25.14
C GLY A 810 -25.74 6.66 -24.46
N SER A 811 -25.42 5.42 -24.08
CA SER A 811 -26.31 4.57 -23.29
C SER A 811 -25.59 3.69 -22.28
N ALA A 812 -26.28 3.35 -21.20
CA ALA A 812 -25.88 2.36 -20.20
C ALA A 812 -26.89 1.20 -20.20
N ARG A 813 -26.43 0.00 -20.54
CA ARG A 813 -27.27 -1.19 -20.74
C ARG A 813 -26.65 -2.44 -20.12
N ILE A 814 -27.49 -3.41 -19.74
CA ILE A 814 -27.04 -4.76 -19.38
C ILE A 814 -26.97 -5.62 -20.64
N ARG A 815 -25.86 -6.36 -20.83
CA ARG A 815 -25.71 -7.33 -21.93
C ARG A 815 -26.45 -8.63 -21.64
N PRO A 816 -26.81 -9.40 -22.69
CA PRO A 816 -27.08 -10.82 -22.54
C PRO A 816 -25.94 -11.50 -21.75
N GLY A 817 -26.26 -12.18 -20.66
CA GLY A 817 -25.26 -12.74 -19.72
C GLY A 817 -24.94 -11.87 -18.48
N GLY A 818 -25.52 -10.67 -18.34
CA GLY A 818 -25.52 -9.91 -17.07
C GLY A 818 -24.41 -8.86 -16.89
N GLY A 819 -23.45 -8.78 -17.81
CA GLY A 819 -22.39 -7.76 -17.81
C GLY A 819 -22.90 -6.35 -18.20
N SER A 820 -22.18 -5.30 -17.82
CA SER A 820 -22.50 -3.91 -18.21
C SER A 820 -21.98 -3.57 -19.62
N CYS A 821 -22.68 -2.68 -20.30
CA CYS A 821 -22.29 -2.10 -21.58
C CYS A 821 -22.56 -0.60 -21.59
N PHE A 822 -21.52 0.18 -21.84
CA PHE A 822 -21.61 1.62 -22.02
C PHE A 822 -21.33 1.93 -23.48
N ARG A 823 -22.21 2.70 -24.13
CA ARG A 823 -22.01 3.23 -25.47
C ARG A 823 -21.96 4.76 -25.41
N TYR A 824 -21.15 5.41 -26.22
CA TYR A 824 -21.09 6.85 -26.40
C TYR A 824 -20.62 7.17 -27.81
N ASP A 825 -21.41 7.97 -28.52
CA ASP A 825 -21.09 8.46 -29.85
C ASP A 825 -20.89 9.98 -29.77
N LEU A 826 -19.69 10.43 -30.11
CA LEU A 826 -19.31 11.84 -30.16
C LEU A 826 -19.87 12.47 -31.45
N GLY A 827 -20.68 13.51 -31.31
CA GLY A 827 -21.36 14.19 -32.40
C GLY A 827 -20.43 15.15 -33.15
N ALA A 828 -20.71 15.39 -34.43
CA ALA A 828 -19.87 16.24 -35.29
C ALA A 828 -19.71 17.68 -34.76
N GLY A 829 -20.78 18.27 -34.20
CA GLY A 829 -20.69 19.61 -33.61
C GLY A 829 -19.77 19.66 -32.38
N ASP A 830 -19.75 18.60 -31.57
CA ASP A 830 -18.83 18.51 -30.43
C ASP A 830 -17.38 18.25 -30.87
N VAL A 831 -17.17 17.52 -31.98
CA VAL A 831 -15.84 17.43 -32.62
C VAL A 831 -15.35 18.82 -33.04
N SER A 832 -16.19 19.62 -33.70
CA SER A 832 -15.83 20.98 -34.11
C SER A 832 -15.54 21.90 -32.91
N ARG A 833 -16.30 21.79 -31.82
CA ARG A 833 -16.04 22.55 -30.58
C ARG A 833 -14.72 22.13 -29.92
N LEU A 834 -14.41 20.83 -29.87
CA LEU A 834 -13.13 20.32 -29.35
C LEU A 834 -11.97 20.84 -30.20
N GLN A 835 -12.09 20.74 -31.52
CA GLN A 835 -11.11 21.22 -32.48
C GLN A 835 -10.80 22.71 -32.28
N GLU A 836 -11.84 23.55 -32.17
CA GLU A 836 -11.68 24.98 -31.92
C GLU A 836 -11.04 25.25 -30.54
N GLY A 837 -11.47 24.57 -29.48
CA GLY A 837 -10.87 24.77 -28.17
C GLY A 837 -9.41 24.29 -28.08
N MET A 838 -9.04 23.22 -28.80
CA MET A 838 -7.64 22.78 -28.90
C MET A 838 -6.78 23.81 -29.64
N ALA A 839 -7.31 24.43 -30.71
CA ALA A 839 -6.61 25.52 -31.40
C ALA A 839 -6.39 26.74 -30.48
N ARG A 840 -7.39 27.11 -29.67
CA ARG A 840 -7.25 28.17 -28.66
C ARG A 840 -6.20 27.84 -27.60
N LEU A 841 -6.13 26.59 -27.14
CA LEU A 841 -5.08 26.17 -26.20
C LEU A 841 -3.68 26.31 -26.83
N VAL A 842 -3.52 25.97 -28.11
CA VAL A 842 -2.24 26.16 -28.83
C VAL A 842 -1.85 27.64 -28.84
N GLU A 843 -2.78 28.54 -29.17
CA GLU A 843 -2.53 29.99 -29.13
C GLU A 843 -2.13 30.45 -27.73
N MET A 844 -2.85 30.00 -26.70
CA MET A 844 -2.55 30.30 -25.31
C MET A 844 -1.16 29.80 -24.89
N PHE A 845 -0.74 28.61 -25.34
CA PHE A 845 0.56 28.06 -24.98
C PHE A 845 1.70 28.91 -25.53
N PHE A 846 1.63 29.30 -26.80
CA PHE A 846 2.65 30.17 -27.40
C PHE A 846 2.62 31.58 -26.80
N ALA A 847 1.44 32.12 -26.49
CA ALA A 847 1.32 33.40 -25.80
C ALA A 847 1.89 33.37 -24.37
N ALA A 848 1.85 32.20 -23.70
CA ALA A 848 2.50 31.95 -22.42
C ALA A 848 4.01 31.67 -22.52
N GLY A 849 4.58 31.60 -23.72
CA GLY A 849 6.01 31.37 -23.95
C GLY A 849 6.42 29.89 -24.06
N ALA A 850 5.52 28.99 -24.46
CA ALA A 850 5.89 27.61 -24.77
C ALA A 850 6.86 27.56 -25.96
N ARG A 851 7.89 26.72 -25.86
CA ARG A 851 8.83 26.42 -26.96
C ARG A 851 8.13 25.60 -28.06
N SER A 852 7.26 24.69 -27.65
CA SER A 852 6.57 23.78 -28.57
C SER A 852 5.31 23.21 -27.94
N VAL A 853 4.35 22.79 -28.77
CA VAL A 853 3.08 22.19 -28.36
C VAL A 853 2.90 20.80 -28.94
N LEU A 854 2.21 19.93 -28.20
CA LEU A 854 1.80 18.60 -28.63
C LEU A 854 0.27 18.53 -28.57
N PRO A 855 -0.42 18.65 -29.71
CA PRO A 855 -1.88 18.64 -29.75
C PRO A 855 -2.48 17.25 -29.56
N GLY A 856 -1.71 16.17 -29.82
CA GLY A 856 -2.18 14.81 -29.61
C GLY A 856 -3.27 14.33 -30.58
N ILE A 857 -3.44 14.99 -31.73
CA ILE A 857 -4.45 14.64 -32.73
C ILE A 857 -3.86 13.63 -33.73
N HIS A 858 -4.55 12.51 -33.94
CA HIS A 858 -4.16 11.50 -34.92
C HIS A 858 -4.18 12.07 -36.34
N GLY A 859 -3.18 11.75 -37.15
CA GLY A 859 -3.06 12.23 -38.52
C GLY A 859 -2.44 13.63 -38.67
N LEU A 860 -2.24 14.36 -37.57
CA LEU A 860 -1.47 15.62 -37.54
C LEU A 860 -0.05 15.37 -36.99
N ALA A 861 0.85 16.35 -37.16
CA ALA A 861 2.18 16.29 -36.56
C ALA A 861 2.09 16.20 -35.02
N SER A 862 2.98 15.42 -34.41
CA SER A 862 3.00 15.19 -32.97
C SER A 862 3.53 16.38 -32.15
N ARG A 863 4.29 17.28 -32.79
CA ARG A 863 4.91 18.46 -32.19
C ARG A 863 4.91 19.61 -33.20
N TYR A 864 4.64 20.81 -32.70
CA TYR A 864 4.78 22.06 -33.44
C TYR A 864 5.54 23.08 -32.60
N ASP A 865 6.38 23.88 -33.24
CA ASP A 865 7.24 24.86 -32.57
C ASP A 865 6.78 26.32 -32.82
N ASP A 866 5.62 26.50 -33.47
CA ASP A 866 5.02 27.81 -33.76
C ASP A 866 3.47 27.82 -33.70
N VAL A 867 2.90 29.03 -33.56
CA VAL A 867 1.46 29.26 -33.39
C VAL A 867 0.61 28.87 -34.60
N GLY A 868 1.21 28.74 -35.80
CA GLY A 868 0.52 28.32 -37.01
C GLY A 868 -0.13 26.92 -36.89
N ALA A 869 0.29 26.13 -35.90
CA ALA A 869 -0.39 24.89 -35.51
C ALA A 869 -1.89 25.08 -35.21
N ALA A 870 -2.31 26.23 -34.70
CA ALA A 870 -3.72 26.51 -34.44
C ALA A 870 -4.56 26.50 -35.74
N ASP A 871 -4.04 27.12 -36.81
CA ASP A 871 -4.71 27.15 -38.11
C ASP A 871 -4.70 25.78 -38.80
N VAL A 872 -3.63 25.00 -38.60
CA VAL A 872 -3.58 23.59 -39.04
C VAL A 872 -4.67 22.78 -38.35
N ILE A 873 -4.83 22.93 -37.02
CA ILE A 873 -5.87 22.24 -36.27
C ILE A 873 -7.25 22.67 -36.75
N ARG A 874 -7.53 23.97 -36.94
CA ARG A 874 -8.83 24.47 -37.41
C ARG A 874 -9.21 24.01 -38.82
N SER A 875 -8.24 23.92 -39.72
CA SER A 875 -8.46 23.52 -41.12
C SER A 875 -8.49 22.01 -41.33
N ALA A 876 -8.02 21.23 -40.36
CA ALA A 876 -8.03 19.78 -40.43
C ALA A 876 -9.46 19.22 -40.52
N ARG A 877 -9.64 18.17 -41.33
CA ARG A 877 -10.88 17.39 -41.33
C ARG A 877 -10.74 16.26 -40.32
N LEU A 878 -11.31 16.46 -39.13
CA LEU A 878 -11.20 15.51 -38.01
C LEU A 878 -12.46 14.64 -37.89
N GLU A 879 -12.25 13.35 -37.72
CA GLU A 879 -13.26 12.39 -37.31
C GLU A 879 -13.22 12.20 -35.78
N PRO A 880 -14.32 11.74 -35.14
CA PRO A 880 -14.39 11.55 -33.68
C PRO A 880 -13.24 10.76 -33.04
N GLN A 881 -12.69 9.80 -33.77
CA GLN A 881 -11.62 8.91 -33.31
C GLN A 881 -10.22 9.52 -33.40
N ASP A 882 -10.08 10.64 -34.13
CA ASP A 882 -8.79 11.29 -34.34
C ASP A 882 -8.36 12.11 -33.11
N ILE A 883 -9.31 12.49 -32.26
CA ILE A 883 -9.08 13.24 -31.03
C ILE A 883 -9.12 12.25 -29.84
N PRO A 884 -8.02 12.08 -29.09
CA PRO A 884 -8.03 11.32 -27.86
C PRO A 884 -8.89 12.03 -26.81
N VAL A 885 -10.14 11.59 -26.68
CA VAL A 885 -11.10 12.17 -25.74
C VAL A 885 -11.20 11.36 -24.45
N ALA A 886 -11.37 12.05 -23.33
CA ALA A 886 -11.73 11.47 -22.04
C ALA A 886 -12.91 12.22 -21.44
N SER A 887 -13.54 11.68 -20.40
CA SER A 887 -14.44 12.46 -19.56
C SER A 887 -14.66 11.80 -18.21
N ASN A 888 -14.65 12.61 -17.15
CA ASN A 888 -15.08 12.21 -15.81
C ASN A 888 -16.47 12.76 -15.46
N HIS A 889 -17.03 13.64 -16.30
CA HIS A 889 -18.36 14.21 -16.14
C HIS A 889 -19.38 13.33 -16.86
N VAL A 890 -20.08 12.44 -16.15
CA VAL A 890 -21.11 11.57 -16.74
C VAL A 890 -22.47 11.85 -16.10
N PHE A 891 -23.51 12.03 -16.93
CA PHE A 891 -24.84 12.45 -16.49
C PHE A 891 -25.96 11.95 -17.43
N GLY A 892 -27.22 12.24 -17.05
CA GLY A 892 -28.43 12.10 -17.89
C GLY A 892 -29.01 10.71 -18.11
N SER A 893 -28.35 9.65 -17.66
CA SER A 893 -28.80 8.26 -17.79
C SER A 893 -30.20 7.96 -17.25
N THR A 894 -30.67 8.76 -16.30
CA THR A 894 -31.94 8.61 -15.59
C THR A 894 -32.59 9.98 -15.45
N ALA A 895 -32.61 10.72 -16.56
CA ALA A 895 -33.02 12.12 -16.60
C ALA A 895 -34.41 12.36 -15.99
N MET A 896 -34.54 13.49 -15.30
CA MET A 896 -35.81 14.01 -14.80
C MET A 896 -36.58 14.78 -15.88
N GLY A 897 -37.90 14.85 -15.75
CA GLY A 897 -38.76 15.67 -16.61
C GLY A 897 -40.23 15.24 -16.50
N ALA A 898 -41.13 15.96 -17.16
CA ALA A 898 -42.58 15.76 -17.00
C ALA A 898 -43.16 14.56 -17.79
N ASP A 899 -42.57 14.22 -18.95
CA ASP A 899 -43.08 13.14 -19.81
C ASP A 899 -42.41 11.78 -19.47
N PRO A 900 -43.14 10.81 -18.89
CA PRO A 900 -42.60 9.50 -18.52
C PRO A 900 -42.15 8.63 -19.71
N ARG A 901 -42.46 9.02 -20.96
CA ARG A 901 -41.95 8.36 -22.17
C ARG A 901 -40.53 8.82 -22.53
N ARG A 902 -40.17 10.04 -22.12
CA ARG A 902 -38.88 10.68 -22.42
C ARG A 902 -37.92 10.67 -21.23
N HIS A 903 -38.47 10.66 -20.01
CA HIS A 903 -37.74 10.78 -18.76
C HIS A 903 -37.93 9.55 -17.88
N VAL A 904 -36.91 9.22 -17.09
CA VAL A 904 -36.93 8.06 -16.19
C VAL A 904 -37.57 8.43 -14.85
N THR A 905 -37.40 9.69 -14.44
CA THR A 905 -37.89 10.19 -13.18
C THR A 905 -38.70 11.46 -13.34
N ASP A 906 -39.54 11.76 -12.34
CA ASP A 906 -40.15 13.08 -12.21
C ASP A 906 -39.13 14.16 -11.81
N SER A 907 -39.60 15.40 -11.69
CA SER A 907 -38.84 16.60 -11.29
C SER A 907 -38.16 16.53 -9.91
N PHE A 908 -38.47 15.50 -9.11
CA PHE A 908 -37.90 15.23 -7.79
C PHE A 908 -37.26 13.83 -7.72
N GLY A 909 -36.94 13.24 -8.87
CA GLY A 909 -36.20 12.00 -8.97
C GLY A 909 -36.99 10.73 -8.67
N ALA A 910 -38.33 10.78 -8.49
CA ALA A 910 -39.13 9.57 -8.31
C ALA A 910 -39.18 8.78 -9.62
N VAL A 911 -38.91 7.47 -9.59
CA VAL A 911 -38.86 6.66 -10.81
C VAL A 911 -40.28 6.36 -11.29
N TYR A 912 -40.58 6.69 -12.55
CA TYR A 912 -41.89 6.45 -13.11
C TYR A 912 -42.25 4.95 -13.11
N GLY A 913 -43.50 4.64 -12.74
CA GLY A 913 -44.00 3.27 -12.69
C GLY A 913 -43.49 2.43 -11.51
N LEU A 914 -42.68 2.99 -10.61
CA LEU A 914 -42.26 2.35 -9.37
C LEU A 914 -42.60 3.22 -8.16
N ASP A 915 -43.08 2.58 -7.10
CA ASP A 915 -43.32 3.23 -5.81
C ASP A 915 -42.07 3.13 -4.93
N ASP A 916 -41.84 4.18 -4.13
CA ASP A 916 -40.85 4.22 -3.04
C ASP A 916 -39.37 4.07 -3.49
N VAL A 917 -39.07 4.41 -4.74
CA VAL A 917 -37.69 4.49 -5.26
C VAL A 917 -37.43 5.80 -5.98
N TYR A 918 -36.28 6.39 -5.70
CA TYR A 918 -35.85 7.66 -6.26
C TYR A 918 -34.41 7.54 -6.80
N VAL A 919 -34.04 8.40 -7.73
CA VAL A 919 -32.66 8.62 -8.15
C VAL A 919 -32.21 9.98 -7.63
N CYS A 920 -30.98 10.05 -7.13
CA CYS A 920 -30.33 11.28 -6.65
C CYS A 920 -28.83 11.25 -7.00
N ASP A 921 -28.54 11.32 -8.29
CA ASP A 921 -27.19 11.49 -8.81
C ASP A 921 -27.22 12.28 -10.12
N THR A 922 -26.06 12.45 -10.75
CA THR A 922 -25.92 13.22 -12.00
C THR A 922 -26.71 12.61 -13.16
N GLY A 923 -27.19 11.37 -13.03
CA GLY A 923 -28.11 10.76 -13.96
C GLY A 923 -29.42 11.54 -14.13
N LEU A 924 -29.80 12.36 -13.14
CA LEU A 924 -31.00 13.21 -13.19
C LEU A 924 -30.95 14.32 -14.24
N PHE A 925 -29.77 14.75 -14.69
CA PHE A 925 -29.67 15.95 -15.54
C PHE A 925 -30.26 15.68 -16.93
N PRO A 926 -31.29 16.42 -17.38
CA PRO A 926 -31.85 16.22 -18.71
C PRO A 926 -30.83 16.47 -19.84
N SER A 927 -30.02 17.52 -19.66
CA SER A 927 -28.94 17.93 -20.55
C SER A 927 -27.70 18.39 -19.77
N SER A 928 -26.69 18.92 -20.47
CA SER A 928 -25.46 19.42 -19.83
C SER A 928 -25.74 20.53 -18.81
N PRO A 929 -25.12 20.48 -17.63
CA PRO A 929 -25.18 21.56 -16.66
C PRO A 929 -24.29 22.76 -17.04
N MET A 930 -23.55 22.69 -18.16
CA MET A 930 -22.58 23.71 -18.62
C MET A 930 -21.52 24.09 -17.58
N ALA A 931 -21.31 23.23 -16.59
CA ALA A 931 -20.42 23.42 -15.46
C ALA A 931 -19.98 22.05 -14.94
N ASN A 932 -18.98 21.98 -14.05
CA ASN A 932 -18.70 20.73 -13.33
C ASN A 932 -19.99 20.26 -12.60
N PRO A 933 -20.44 19.00 -12.80
CA PRO A 933 -21.75 18.54 -12.36
C PRO A 933 -21.90 18.40 -10.83
N MET A 934 -20.80 18.42 -10.07
CA MET A 934 -20.81 18.09 -8.64
C MET A 934 -21.69 19.05 -7.82
N LEU A 935 -21.47 20.36 -7.96
CA LEU A 935 -22.19 21.33 -7.14
C LEU A 935 -23.68 21.33 -7.49
N THR A 936 -24.02 21.23 -8.77
CA THR A 936 -25.40 21.16 -9.27
C THR A 936 -26.13 19.94 -8.73
N VAL A 937 -25.49 18.75 -8.71
CA VAL A 937 -26.14 17.54 -8.20
C VAL A 937 -26.33 17.60 -6.68
N MET A 938 -25.39 18.20 -5.94
CA MET A 938 -25.55 18.41 -4.50
C MET A 938 -26.70 19.35 -4.17
N ALA A 939 -26.86 20.44 -4.93
CA ALA A 939 -27.96 21.37 -4.75
C ALA A 939 -29.32 20.72 -5.07
N LEU A 940 -29.39 19.87 -6.10
CA LEU A 940 -30.57 19.05 -6.39
C LEU A 940 -30.84 18.01 -5.31
N ALA A 941 -29.79 17.41 -4.73
CA ALA A 941 -29.91 16.47 -3.62
C ALA A 941 -30.47 17.13 -2.36
N ASP A 942 -30.01 18.35 -2.05
CA ASP A 942 -30.60 19.16 -0.98
C ASP A 942 -32.09 19.38 -1.29
N ARG A 943 -32.44 19.94 -2.45
CA ARG A 943 -33.85 20.16 -2.86
C ARG A 943 -34.72 18.91 -2.71
N GLN A 944 -34.28 17.77 -3.25
CA GLN A 944 -35.01 16.51 -3.22
C GLN A 944 -35.22 15.97 -1.79
N ALA A 945 -34.20 16.10 -0.93
CA ALA A 945 -34.32 15.67 0.45
C ALA A 945 -35.46 16.38 1.20
N GLY A 946 -35.80 17.63 0.84
CA GLY A 946 -36.95 18.33 1.41
C GLY A 946 -38.29 17.60 1.18
N VAL A 947 -38.50 17.10 -0.04
CA VAL A 947 -39.71 16.34 -0.41
C VAL A 947 -39.75 14.99 0.29
N LEU A 948 -38.61 14.30 0.40
CA LEU A 948 -38.53 13.02 1.08
C LEU A 948 -38.76 13.13 2.59
N VAL A 949 -38.26 14.19 3.23
CA VAL A 949 -38.55 14.50 4.64
C VAL A 949 -40.04 14.69 4.85
N GLU A 950 -40.71 15.47 4.00
CA GLU A 950 -42.15 15.70 4.12
C GLU A 950 -42.95 14.39 3.98
N ARG A 951 -42.58 13.56 3.02
CA ARG A 951 -43.30 12.32 2.71
C ARG A 951 -43.09 11.22 3.76
N TYR A 952 -41.85 10.97 4.17
CA TYR A 952 -41.52 9.83 5.03
C TYR A 952 -41.36 10.21 6.51
N GLY A 953 -41.08 11.47 6.84
CA GLY A 953 -40.99 11.95 8.23
C GLY A 953 -42.32 11.86 8.99
N ARG A 954 -43.45 11.92 8.29
CA ARG A 954 -44.81 11.83 8.88
C ARG A 954 -45.23 10.41 9.26
N LEU A 955 -44.49 9.38 8.85
CA LEU A 955 -44.89 7.96 9.01
C LEU A 955 -44.38 7.31 10.31
N GLY A 956 -43.60 8.02 11.14
CA GLY A 956 -42.98 7.49 12.37
C GLY A 956 -41.90 6.41 12.12
N PRO A 957 -41.05 6.02 13.08
CA PRO A 957 -39.94 5.09 12.85
C PRO A 957 -40.40 3.65 12.52
N VAL A 958 -39.58 2.87 11.80
CA VAL A 958 -39.77 1.41 11.63
C VAL A 958 -39.77 0.73 13.00
N ARG A 959 -40.78 -0.11 13.30
CA ARG A 959 -40.78 -0.95 14.51
C ARG A 959 -39.64 -1.96 14.38
N ARG A 960 -38.62 -1.79 15.22
CA ARG A 960 -37.42 -2.63 15.31
C ARG A 960 -37.70 -4.08 15.67
#